data_AF-Q5AD73-F1
#
_entry.id   AF-Q5AD73-F1
#
_cell.length_a   1.000
_cell.length_b   1.000
_cell.length_c   1.000
_cell.angle_alpha   90.00
_cell.angle_beta   90.00
_cell.angle_gamma   90.00
#
_symmetry.space_group_name_H-M   'P 1'
#
loop_
_entity.id
_entity.type
_entity.pdbx_description
1 polymer ?
#
loop_
_entity_poly.entity_id
_entity_poly.type
_entity_poly.pdbx_seq_one_letter_code
_entity_poly.pdbx_strand_id
1 'polypeptide(L)'
;MSTDNLFEDIEQDNNPSFYGNPSILNDPYRPIQPPPPQQQQQQHQENESKQSHTKSPKPPLQSIHSGTSNAHPQSQPQHKHKHKHNTSLNNGYPNELVNSTIGLSNRILELLNDSQLQVDIINSEKLVNSSVIVYTIELSSPTTKIVVKRRYSEFKSLRDNLLKLFPTLIIPPIPEKHSILSYLLNTINHSHEISIIEMRKRYFKMFLDDLIFQSDYKLKNCPLLHKFFDPNYELCWYNALNEPPVSLIPDNLLLANPINPADQNGLYSLLPIVNGFDFNSHIDNLSNLKKINEDLYKLNDQVKLYELKGFEQDLEFSIPEELIQFEIKFHQTIKILTDLNKLNSKTTKNYKSMVDTLIDLGGNLNNFSLQVYQQKSGSNNELSEAIEKFGSTMDQSFLNFESFILNQLVPQWQEPVDQLILYLQNSLGLIKFYKYKIVQFKILYKLKFNKFQQLINLTNIGGVSSSGSGGGGLLASRISTDNDSNNSNNSGNNNNDGDLDTENFDHLKELNSPTINNALKNLSTKKISKKSSWYGLFGGNNQTKKFNFQLPIEEPTTATGSTEQQSQQQSAPNSPQREQQQQQSQSQSHHSHQTSIRFKLNHIEKELNKLNQLIELCNQDMHKLTEALVNTFEEFLSKIERKWLQLMITYIQNCKNMFEANLTNWKEFKESLVNETREVN
;
A
#
# COMPACT_ATOMS: atom_id res chain seq x y z
N MET A 1 37.41 -2.84 8.08
CA MET A 1 36.70 -1.58 7.77
C MET A 1 35.26 -1.78 8.16
N SER A 2 34.74 -0.95 9.04
CA SER A 2 33.50 -1.16 9.80
C SER A 2 32.28 -1.27 8.88
N THR A 3 31.56 -2.38 9.01
CA THR A 3 30.34 -2.72 8.25
C THR A 3 29.13 -1.88 8.65
N ASP A 4 29.25 -1.09 9.72
CA ASP A 4 28.12 -0.43 10.37
C ASP A 4 27.72 0.91 9.70
N ASN A 5 28.61 1.54 8.93
CA ASN A 5 28.29 2.78 8.20
C ASN A 5 27.58 2.54 6.86
N LEU A 6 27.60 1.30 6.34
CA LEU A 6 27.03 1.00 5.01
C LEU A 6 25.49 0.93 5.03
N PHE A 7 24.90 0.77 6.22
CA PHE A 7 23.45 0.68 6.40
C PHE A 7 22.79 2.07 6.53
N GLU A 8 23.50 3.09 7.00
CA GLU A 8 22.98 4.47 7.07
C GLU A 8 22.87 5.14 5.69
N ASP A 9 23.78 4.84 4.76
CA ASP A 9 23.74 5.36 3.38
C ASP A 9 22.50 4.90 2.59
N ILE A 10 21.80 3.86 3.07
CA ILE A 10 20.67 3.22 2.37
C ILE A 10 19.32 3.87 2.73
N GLU A 11 19.18 4.45 3.92
CA GLU A 11 18.04 5.33 4.24
C GLU A 11 18.21 6.73 3.63
N GLN A 12 19.43 7.06 3.23
CA GLN A 12 19.79 8.35 2.63
C GLN A 12 19.37 8.50 1.15
N ASP A 13 18.79 7.48 0.50
CA ASP A 13 18.26 7.55 -0.87
C ASP A 13 17.03 8.49 -1.04
N ASN A 14 16.83 9.36 -0.05
CA ASN A 14 15.76 10.32 0.11
C ASN A 14 16.27 11.72 0.47
N ASN A 15 17.58 11.88 0.70
CA ASN A 15 18.16 13.15 1.09
C ASN A 15 18.24 14.10 -0.14
N PRO A 16 17.62 15.30 -0.09
CA PRO A 16 17.72 16.29 -1.16
C PRO A 16 19.16 16.69 -1.51
N SER A 17 20.11 16.56 -0.56
CA SER A 17 21.51 16.94 -0.75
C SER A 17 22.23 16.15 -1.85
N PHE A 18 21.62 15.05 -2.31
CA PHE A 18 22.13 14.26 -3.41
C PHE A 18 22.01 14.98 -4.75
N TYR A 19 21.02 15.85 -4.93
CA TYR A 19 20.95 16.74 -6.08
C TYR A 19 21.95 17.89 -5.87
N GLY A 20 23.17 17.76 -6.40
CA GLY A 20 24.24 18.73 -6.19
C GLY A 20 23.84 20.20 -6.53
N ASN A 21 24.41 21.13 -5.76
CA ASN A 21 24.36 22.60 -5.84
C ASN A 21 22.95 23.27 -5.70
N PRO A 22 22.65 23.93 -4.55
CA PRO A 22 21.36 24.60 -4.29
C PRO A 22 21.11 25.87 -5.13
N SER A 23 21.96 26.20 -6.10
CA SER A 23 21.84 27.40 -6.92
C SER A 23 20.68 27.36 -7.95
N ILE A 24 20.07 26.20 -8.18
CA ILE A 24 18.86 26.06 -9.03
C ILE A 24 17.60 26.63 -8.36
N LEU A 25 17.58 26.77 -7.02
CA LEU A 25 16.45 27.36 -6.28
C LEU A 25 16.23 28.85 -6.61
N ASN A 26 17.20 29.52 -7.24
CA ASN A 26 17.12 30.94 -7.54
C ASN A 26 16.67 31.28 -8.97
N ASP A 27 16.68 30.33 -9.92
CA ASP A 27 16.16 30.55 -11.28
C ASP A 27 15.93 29.21 -12.02
N PRO A 28 14.69 28.67 -12.05
CA PRO A 28 14.38 27.40 -12.69
C PRO A 28 14.34 27.46 -14.23
N TYR A 29 14.64 28.60 -14.87
CA TYR A 29 14.43 28.80 -16.32
C TYR A 29 15.70 29.09 -17.13
N ARG A 30 16.91 28.89 -16.59
CA ARG A 30 18.12 29.16 -17.35
C ARG A 30 18.28 28.16 -18.52
N PRO A 31 18.34 28.61 -19.79
CA PRO A 31 18.62 27.72 -20.91
C PRO A 31 20.02 27.15 -20.76
N ILE A 32 20.17 25.83 -20.79
CA ILE A 32 21.47 25.17 -20.85
C ILE A 32 22.09 25.51 -22.21
N GLN A 33 23.05 26.44 -22.24
CA GLN A 33 23.92 26.59 -23.40
C GLN A 33 24.78 25.33 -23.54
N PRO A 34 24.95 24.79 -24.77
CA PRO A 34 25.86 23.67 -24.96
C PRO A 34 27.29 24.09 -24.62
N PRO A 35 28.14 23.18 -24.11
CA PRO A 35 29.52 23.51 -23.83
C PRO A 35 30.24 23.88 -25.14
N PRO A 36 31.19 24.82 -25.12
CA PRO A 36 31.96 25.16 -26.31
C PRO A 36 32.83 23.96 -26.71
N PRO A 37 33.16 23.80 -28.01
CA PRO A 37 33.95 22.67 -28.47
C PRO A 37 35.36 22.75 -27.86
N GLN A 38 35.74 21.74 -27.09
CA GLN A 38 37.11 21.61 -26.62
C GLN A 38 38.03 21.41 -27.83
N GLN A 39 38.94 22.37 -28.01
CA GLN A 39 40.01 22.34 -28.98
C GLN A 39 40.87 21.08 -28.76
N GLN A 40 40.92 20.23 -29.78
CA GLN A 40 41.90 19.16 -29.91
C GLN A 40 43.30 19.78 -29.94
N GLN A 41 44.04 19.64 -28.83
CA GLN A 41 45.50 19.78 -28.89
C GLN A 41 46.07 18.49 -29.47
N GLN A 42 46.42 18.57 -30.75
CA GLN A 42 47.34 17.66 -31.41
C GLN A 42 48.72 17.78 -30.75
N GLN A 43 49.23 16.68 -30.21
CA GLN A 43 50.68 16.43 -30.16
C GLN A 43 50.95 15.03 -30.68
N HIS A 44 51.47 14.99 -31.92
CA HIS A 44 52.25 13.89 -32.44
C HIS A 44 53.59 13.84 -31.70
N GLN A 45 54.05 12.64 -31.32
CA GLN A 45 55.31 12.07 -31.83
C GLN A 45 55.57 10.69 -31.21
N GLU A 46 55.60 9.71 -32.11
CA GLU A 46 56.61 8.66 -32.29
C GLU A 46 57.13 7.82 -31.10
N ASN A 47 56.91 6.52 -31.29
CA ASN A 47 57.86 5.41 -31.21
C ASN A 47 58.14 4.68 -29.87
N GLU A 48 57.83 3.39 -29.98
CA GLU A 48 58.58 2.23 -29.53
C GLU A 48 58.55 1.81 -28.04
N SER A 49 57.75 0.76 -27.83
CA SER A 49 58.14 -0.55 -27.29
C SER A 49 58.99 -0.67 -26.02
N LYS A 50 58.39 -1.41 -25.07
CA LYS A 50 58.97 -2.40 -24.14
C LYS A 50 59.34 -1.95 -22.72
N GLN A 51 58.54 -2.52 -21.81
CA GLN A 51 58.94 -3.26 -20.61
C GLN A 51 59.60 -2.50 -19.43
N SER A 52 58.74 -2.31 -18.42
CA SER A 52 58.81 -3.02 -17.13
C SER A 52 59.37 -2.28 -15.91
N HIS A 53 58.55 -2.43 -14.85
CA HIS A 53 58.89 -2.52 -13.43
C HIS A 53 59.22 -1.26 -12.59
N THR A 54 58.24 -1.00 -11.71
CA THR A 54 58.34 -0.98 -10.22
C THR A 54 58.45 0.35 -9.44
N LYS A 55 57.43 0.50 -8.57
CA LYS A 55 57.43 0.95 -7.15
C LYS A 55 57.50 2.46 -6.83
N SER A 56 56.33 3.00 -6.45
CA SER A 56 55.95 3.67 -5.17
C SER A 56 56.99 4.43 -4.33
N PRO A 57 56.60 5.32 -3.37
CA PRO A 57 55.44 6.23 -3.25
C PRO A 57 55.76 7.68 -2.71
N LYS A 58 54.74 8.56 -2.74
CA LYS A 58 54.39 9.79 -1.93
C LYS A 58 55.07 9.97 -0.53
N PRO A 59 54.96 11.11 0.24
CA PRO A 59 54.23 12.42 0.11
C PRO A 59 55.05 13.64 0.73
N PRO A 60 54.52 14.62 1.53
CA PRO A 60 53.66 15.82 1.25
C PRO A 60 54.14 17.20 1.87
N LEU A 61 53.28 18.24 1.69
CA LEU A 61 52.90 19.34 2.63
C LEU A 61 53.63 20.71 2.66
N GLN A 62 52.78 21.74 2.94
CA GLN A 62 52.99 23.15 3.39
C GLN A 62 53.22 24.23 2.30
N SER A 63 52.30 25.18 2.01
CA SER A 63 51.59 26.23 2.78
C SER A 63 52.39 27.54 2.95
N ILE A 64 51.73 28.69 2.68
CA ILE A 64 51.77 30.00 3.40
C ILE A 64 52.08 31.28 2.56
N HIS A 65 51.14 32.27 2.67
CA HIS A 65 51.22 33.76 2.58
C HIS A 65 51.69 34.45 1.26
N SER A 66 51.30 35.68 0.88
CA SER A 66 50.60 36.86 1.46
C SER A 66 50.49 37.97 0.39
N GLY A 67 49.63 38.99 0.55
CA GLY A 67 49.91 40.33 -0.02
C GLY A 67 48.72 41.22 -0.46
N THR A 68 48.42 42.25 0.34
CA THR A 68 47.56 43.44 0.17
C THR A 68 48.00 44.38 -1.00
N SER A 69 47.23 45.34 -1.57
CA SER A 69 46.75 46.62 -0.98
C SER A 69 46.03 47.54 -2.03
N ASN A 70 44.95 48.22 -1.60
CA ASN A 70 44.39 49.59 -1.86
C ASN A 70 44.68 50.45 -3.13
N ALA A 71 43.62 51.14 -3.66
CA ALA A 71 43.44 52.62 -3.63
C ALA A 71 42.18 53.13 -4.41
N HIS A 72 41.53 54.18 -3.87
CA HIS A 72 40.35 54.99 -4.33
C HIS A 72 40.80 56.26 -5.12
N PRO A 73 39.99 57.26 -5.62
CA PRO A 73 38.84 57.94 -4.96
C PRO A 73 37.73 58.71 -5.78
N GLN A 74 36.63 59.06 -5.06
CA GLN A 74 35.74 60.29 -4.99
C GLN A 74 35.20 61.11 -6.19
N SER A 75 33.89 61.45 -6.13
CA SER A 75 33.32 62.83 -5.99
C SER A 75 31.77 62.85 -5.77
N GLN A 76 31.23 63.97 -5.25
CA GLN A 76 30.01 64.23 -4.43
C GLN A 76 29.17 65.40 -5.06
N PRO A 77 28.17 66.13 -4.46
CA PRO A 77 27.31 65.97 -3.24
C PRO A 77 25.83 66.56 -3.26
N GLN A 78 25.11 66.43 -2.10
CA GLN A 78 24.07 67.31 -1.45
C GLN A 78 22.58 67.27 -1.94
N HIS A 79 21.48 67.33 -1.14
CA HIS A 79 21.10 67.85 0.21
C HIS A 79 19.78 67.17 0.73
N LYS A 80 19.66 66.66 1.98
CA LYS A 80 19.11 67.20 3.28
C LYS A 80 17.62 66.91 3.68
N HIS A 81 17.49 66.32 4.89
CA HIS A 81 16.48 66.47 5.99
C HIS A 81 15.37 65.42 6.31
N LYS A 82 15.70 64.57 7.30
CA LYS A 82 14.99 64.14 8.56
C LYS A 82 13.44 63.97 8.58
N HIS A 83 12.95 62.79 8.99
CA HIS A 83 12.35 62.50 10.32
C HIS A 83 12.04 61.00 10.52
N LYS A 84 12.12 60.53 11.78
CA LYS A 84 11.95 59.15 12.29
C LYS A 84 10.51 58.64 12.20
N HIS A 85 10.32 57.35 11.94
CA HIS A 85 9.42 56.47 12.71
C HIS A 85 9.72 54.98 12.47
N ASN A 86 9.76 54.21 13.56
CA ASN A 86 9.85 52.75 13.60
C ASN A 86 8.77 52.08 12.74
N THR A 87 9.10 51.00 12.03
CA THR A 87 8.11 49.96 11.66
C THR A 87 8.78 48.60 11.50
N SER A 88 8.15 47.63 12.16
CA SER A 88 8.40 46.20 12.26
C SER A 88 9.06 45.50 11.07
N LEU A 89 9.94 44.56 11.44
CA LEU A 89 10.24 43.37 10.66
C LEU A 89 8.94 42.63 10.31
N ASN A 90 8.51 42.72 9.05
CA ASN A 90 7.51 41.83 8.47
C ASN A 90 8.26 40.84 7.56
N ASN A 91 8.34 39.59 8.01
CA ASN A 91 8.73 38.44 7.18
C ASN A 91 7.67 38.24 6.09
N GLY A 92 7.88 38.83 4.92
CA GLY A 92 7.08 38.56 3.73
C GLY A 92 7.50 37.23 3.11
N TYR A 93 6.66 36.20 3.25
CA TYR A 93 6.70 35.05 2.35
C TYR A 93 6.40 35.54 0.92
N PRO A 94 7.10 35.04 -0.13
CA PRO A 94 6.95 35.59 -1.47
C PRO A 94 5.63 35.09 -2.07
N ASN A 95 4.65 35.97 -2.22
CA ASN A 95 3.42 35.70 -2.97
C ASN A 95 3.70 35.28 -4.44
N GLU A 96 4.91 35.51 -4.96
CA GLU A 96 5.34 35.10 -6.30
C GLU A 96 5.50 33.58 -6.47
N LEU A 97 5.95 32.85 -5.44
CA LEU A 97 6.10 31.38 -5.50
C LEU A 97 4.75 30.66 -5.50
N VAL A 98 3.76 31.22 -4.82
CA VAL A 98 2.40 30.67 -4.79
C VAL A 98 1.75 30.83 -6.16
N ASN A 99 1.93 31.99 -6.80
CA ASN A 99 1.40 32.24 -8.14
C ASN A 99 2.07 31.36 -9.22
N SER A 100 3.37 31.08 -9.12
CA SER A 100 4.05 30.19 -10.07
C SER A 100 3.63 28.73 -9.90
N THR A 101 3.42 28.26 -8.67
CA THR A 101 2.97 26.90 -8.38
C THR A 101 1.52 26.67 -8.86
N ILE A 102 0.64 27.66 -8.69
CA ILE A 102 -0.74 27.60 -9.20
C ILE A 102 -0.74 27.58 -10.75
N GLY A 103 0.09 28.40 -11.39
CA GLY A 103 0.21 28.40 -12.85
C GLY A 103 0.72 27.07 -13.42
N LEU A 104 1.74 26.47 -12.77
CA LEU A 104 2.30 25.19 -13.21
C LEU A 104 1.35 24.02 -12.98
N SER A 105 0.65 23.97 -11.85
CA SER A 105 -0.36 22.94 -11.61
C SER A 105 -1.52 22.99 -12.62
N ASN A 106 -2.01 24.19 -12.97
CA ASN A 106 -3.00 24.36 -14.04
C ASN A 106 -2.44 23.92 -15.41
N ARG A 107 -1.18 24.25 -15.70
CA ARG A 107 -0.52 23.82 -16.94
C ARG A 107 -0.37 22.29 -17.02
N ILE A 108 -0.04 21.63 -15.92
CA ILE A 108 0.04 20.16 -15.85
C ILE A 108 -1.35 19.55 -16.06
N LEU A 109 -2.39 20.13 -15.47
CA LEU A 109 -3.79 19.72 -15.69
C LEU A 109 -4.20 19.83 -17.16
N GLU A 110 -3.89 20.95 -17.82
CA GLU A 110 -4.16 21.15 -19.25
C GLU A 110 -3.39 20.13 -20.09
N LEU A 111 -2.11 19.93 -19.79
CA LEU A 111 -1.23 19.04 -20.52
C LEU A 111 -1.65 17.57 -20.37
N LEU A 112 -2.03 17.14 -19.16
CA LEU A 112 -2.56 15.80 -18.91
C LEU A 112 -3.87 15.55 -19.67
N ASN A 113 -4.67 16.59 -19.92
CA ASN A 113 -5.93 16.48 -20.65
C ASN A 113 -5.79 16.65 -22.17
N ASP A 114 -4.58 16.92 -22.67
CA ASP A 114 -4.33 16.97 -24.09
C ASP A 114 -4.43 15.57 -24.73
N SER A 115 -5.21 15.49 -25.81
CA SER A 115 -5.34 14.28 -26.63
C SER A 115 -4.04 13.84 -27.31
N GLN A 116 -3.09 14.74 -27.53
CA GLN A 116 -1.82 14.47 -28.19
C GLN A 116 -0.64 14.34 -27.21
N LEU A 117 -0.93 14.19 -25.92
CA LEU A 117 0.09 13.99 -24.90
C LEU A 117 0.91 12.72 -25.14
N GLN A 118 2.23 12.85 -25.03
CA GLN A 118 3.18 11.75 -24.98
C GLN A 118 3.97 11.79 -23.67
N VAL A 119 4.18 10.63 -23.07
CA VAL A 119 4.90 10.44 -21.82
C VAL A 119 6.03 9.45 -22.06
N ASP A 120 7.27 9.89 -21.83
CA ASP A 120 8.46 9.09 -22.08
C ASP A 120 9.49 9.20 -20.95
N ILE A 121 10.26 8.13 -20.76
CA ILE A 121 11.44 8.11 -19.91
C ILE A 121 12.68 8.22 -20.82
N ILE A 122 13.09 9.45 -21.09
CA ILE A 122 14.07 9.77 -22.15
C ILE A 122 15.52 9.43 -21.75
N ASN A 123 15.85 9.46 -20.46
CA ASN A 123 17.20 9.23 -19.98
C ASN A 123 17.23 8.61 -18.59
N SER A 124 18.34 7.97 -18.25
CA SER A 124 18.68 7.54 -16.90
C SER A 124 20.13 7.91 -16.61
N GLU A 125 20.37 8.63 -15.53
CA GLU A 125 21.72 9.05 -15.12
C GLU A 125 22.04 8.56 -13.71
N LYS A 126 23.30 8.16 -13.51
CA LYS A 126 23.81 7.84 -12.18
C LYS A 126 24.24 9.14 -11.51
N LEU A 127 23.74 9.36 -10.30
CA LEU A 127 24.06 10.54 -9.56
C LEU A 127 25.55 10.54 -9.13
N VAL A 128 26.19 11.70 -9.18
CA VAL A 128 27.61 11.86 -8.84
C VAL A 128 27.88 11.35 -7.42
N ASN A 129 28.87 10.46 -7.27
CA ASN A 129 29.27 9.83 -6.01
C ASN A 129 28.17 9.01 -5.31
N SER A 130 27.16 8.54 -6.05
CA SER A 130 26.08 7.71 -5.50
C SER A 130 25.79 6.49 -6.36
N SER A 131 25.22 5.44 -5.77
CA SER A 131 24.72 4.26 -6.49
C SER A 131 23.33 4.47 -7.10
N VAL A 132 22.76 5.65 -6.88
CA VAL A 132 21.38 5.99 -7.19
C VAL A 132 21.22 6.41 -8.65
N ILE A 133 20.20 5.84 -9.30
CA ILE A 133 19.83 6.15 -10.67
C ILE A 133 18.62 7.07 -10.68
N VAL A 134 18.74 8.18 -11.41
CA VAL A 134 17.69 9.18 -11.64
C VAL A 134 17.15 9.00 -13.06
N TYR A 135 15.83 9.00 -13.20
CA TYR A 135 15.13 8.84 -14.48
C TYR A 135 14.54 10.18 -14.90
N THR A 136 14.80 10.60 -16.12
CA THR A 136 14.25 11.83 -16.69
C THR A 136 12.93 11.53 -17.39
N ILE A 137 11.84 12.07 -16.86
CA ILE A 137 10.49 11.96 -17.40
C ILE A 137 10.23 13.18 -18.29
N GLU A 138 9.77 12.94 -19.51
CA GLU A 138 9.32 13.98 -20.43
C GLU A 138 7.83 13.84 -20.69
N LEU A 139 7.10 14.92 -20.45
CA LEU A 139 5.71 15.09 -20.85
C LEU A 139 5.69 16.09 -22.00
N SER A 140 5.28 15.64 -23.18
CA SER A 140 5.29 16.45 -24.39
C SER A 140 3.92 16.50 -25.08
N SER A 141 3.55 17.69 -25.49
CA SER A 141 2.43 18.03 -26.35
C SER A 141 2.95 18.99 -27.42
N PRO A 142 2.31 19.14 -28.59
CA PRO A 142 2.77 20.04 -29.65
C PRO A 142 3.07 21.47 -29.20
N THR A 143 2.42 21.95 -28.14
CA THR A 143 2.56 23.32 -27.63
C THR A 143 3.38 23.42 -26.36
N THR A 144 3.54 22.32 -25.61
CA THR A 144 4.07 22.36 -24.25
C THR A 144 4.95 21.15 -23.94
N LYS A 145 6.06 21.39 -23.25
CA LYS A 145 6.99 20.36 -22.80
C LYS A 145 7.35 20.60 -21.34
N ILE A 146 7.25 19.55 -20.52
CA ILE A 146 7.65 19.53 -19.12
C ILE A 146 8.61 18.37 -18.94
N VAL A 147 9.73 18.62 -18.24
CA VAL A 147 10.72 17.60 -17.93
C VAL A 147 10.94 17.59 -16.42
N VAL A 148 10.89 16.42 -15.80
CA VAL A 148 11.13 16.23 -14.36
C VAL A 148 12.02 15.03 -14.14
N LYS A 149 12.91 15.11 -13.17
CA LYS A 149 13.76 13.99 -12.77
C LYS A 149 13.22 13.29 -11.52
N ARG A 150 13.14 11.96 -11.55
CA ARG A 150 12.63 11.14 -10.44
C ARG A 150 13.48 9.90 -10.20
N ARG A 151 13.60 9.48 -8.94
CA ARG A 151 14.30 8.26 -8.51
C ARG A 151 13.34 7.09 -8.31
N TYR A 152 13.87 5.86 -8.27
CA TYR A 152 13.08 4.66 -7.98
C TYR A 152 12.27 4.79 -6.67
N SER A 153 12.88 5.32 -5.59
CA SER A 153 12.23 5.52 -4.29
C SER A 153 11.02 6.47 -4.38
N GLU A 154 11.07 7.44 -5.29
CA GLU A 154 10.01 8.41 -5.54
C GLU A 154 8.86 7.78 -6.33
N PHE A 155 9.15 6.96 -7.35
CA PHE A 155 8.14 6.12 -8.01
C PHE A 155 7.45 5.16 -7.03
N LYS A 156 8.22 4.52 -6.15
CA LYS A 156 7.69 3.62 -5.13
C LYS A 156 6.77 4.35 -4.16
N SER A 157 7.22 5.46 -3.59
CA SER A 157 6.40 6.24 -2.66
C SER A 157 5.16 6.85 -3.33
N LEU A 158 5.24 7.28 -4.61
CA LEU A 158 4.04 7.65 -5.38
C LEU A 158 3.05 6.49 -5.42
N ARG A 159 3.48 5.32 -5.88
CA ARG A 159 2.61 4.14 -6.01
C ARG A 159 2.01 3.72 -4.67
N ASP A 160 2.82 3.63 -3.63
CA ASP A 160 2.39 3.20 -2.29
C ASP A 160 1.33 4.16 -1.72
N ASN A 161 1.47 5.47 -1.96
CA ASN A 161 0.47 6.45 -1.54
C ASN A 161 -0.79 6.45 -2.44
N LEU A 162 -0.66 6.18 -3.74
CA LEU A 162 -1.83 5.97 -4.60
C LEU A 162 -2.66 4.75 -4.17
N LEU A 163 -2.00 3.66 -3.76
CA LEU A 163 -2.68 2.48 -3.19
C LEU A 163 -3.46 2.84 -1.91
N LYS A 164 -2.89 3.69 -1.05
CA LYS A 164 -3.56 4.17 0.17
C LYS A 164 -4.71 5.14 -0.13
N LEU A 165 -4.56 6.02 -1.12
CA LEU A 165 -5.59 6.98 -1.52
C LEU A 165 -6.80 6.30 -2.19
N PHE A 166 -6.55 5.22 -2.93
CA PHE A 166 -7.56 4.53 -3.72
C PHE A 166 -7.56 3.02 -3.45
N PRO A 167 -7.95 2.57 -2.24
CA PRO A 167 -7.90 1.17 -1.83
C PRO A 167 -8.98 0.28 -2.48
N THR A 168 -9.70 0.82 -3.47
CA THR A 168 -10.67 0.11 -4.31
C THR A 168 -10.24 0.00 -5.77
N LEU A 169 -9.22 0.75 -6.18
CA LEU A 169 -8.74 0.79 -7.56
C LEU A 169 -7.48 -0.06 -7.73
N ILE A 170 -7.33 -0.67 -8.91
CA ILE A 170 -6.12 -1.42 -9.25
C ILE A 170 -5.06 -0.44 -9.76
N ILE A 171 -4.06 -0.18 -8.92
CA ILE A 171 -2.94 0.69 -9.28
C ILE A 171 -1.90 -0.09 -10.11
N PRO A 172 -1.41 0.47 -11.23
CA PRO A 172 -0.36 -0.12 -12.04
C PRO A 172 0.87 -0.57 -11.21
N PRO A 173 1.47 -1.73 -11.53
CA PRO A 173 2.66 -2.21 -10.85
C PRO A 173 3.91 -1.44 -11.29
N ILE A 174 4.90 -1.39 -10.40
CA ILE A 174 6.26 -0.94 -10.68
C ILE A 174 7.21 -2.14 -10.49
N PRO A 175 8.43 -2.13 -11.06
CA PRO A 175 9.33 -3.26 -10.93
C PRO A 175 9.80 -3.41 -9.48
N GLU A 176 10.01 -4.63 -9.01
CA GLU A 176 10.42 -4.88 -7.64
C GLU A 176 11.82 -4.30 -7.34
N LYS A 177 12.06 -4.03 -6.04
CA LYS A 177 13.40 -3.67 -5.58
C LYS A 177 14.27 -4.92 -5.68
N HIS A 178 15.21 -4.95 -6.63
CA HIS A 178 16.23 -5.99 -6.69
C HIS A 178 16.98 -6.04 -5.35
N SER A 179 17.17 -7.25 -4.82
CA SER A 179 17.85 -7.49 -3.55
C SER A 179 19.22 -6.81 -3.51
N ILE A 180 19.64 -6.34 -2.34
CA ILE A 180 20.95 -5.69 -2.15
C ILE A 180 22.09 -6.62 -2.59
N LEU A 181 21.93 -7.93 -2.39
CA LEU A 181 22.87 -8.94 -2.85
C LEU A 181 23.02 -8.91 -4.38
N SER A 182 21.95 -8.69 -5.13
CA SER A 182 22.04 -8.50 -6.57
C SER A 182 22.83 -7.24 -6.91
N TYR A 183 22.66 -6.11 -6.22
CA TYR A 183 23.47 -4.91 -6.50
C TYR A 183 24.97 -5.12 -6.22
N LEU A 184 25.31 -5.80 -5.12
CA LEU A 184 26.70 -6.10 -4.76
C LEU A 184 27.36 -7.13 -5.69
N LEU A 185 26.58 -8.03 -6.29
CA LEU A 185 27.08 -8.94 -7.32
C LEU A 185 27.10 -8.28 -8.71
N ASN A 186 26.21 -7.31 -8.95
CA ASN A 186 26.09 -6.59 -10.22
C ASN A 186 27.19 -5.56 -10.45
N THR A 187 27.88 -5.08 -9.41
CA THR A 187 29.09 -4.26 -9.59
C THR A 187 30.19 -4.99 -10.33
N ILE A 188 30.15 -6.33 -10.38
CA ILE A 188 31.06 -7.16 -11.16
C ILE A 188 30.56 -7.31 -12.61
N ASN A 189 29.26 -7.13 -12.87
CA ASN A 189 28.64 -7.34 -14.17
C ASN A 189 27.84 -6.13 -14.64
N HIS A 190 28.54 -5.14 -15.22
CA HIS A 190 27.97 -3.92 -15.78
C HIS A 190 26.84 -4.20 -16.78
N SER A 191 26.90 -5.31 -17.54
CA SER A 191 25.83 -5.69 -18.49
C SER A 191 24.49 -5.95 -17.82
N HIS A 192 24.51 -6.56 -16.62
CA HIS A 192 23.29 -6.87 -15.87
C HIS A 192 22.69 -5.59 -15.27
N GLU A 193 23.52 -4.66 -14.78
CA GLU A 193 23.07 -3.35 -14.31
C GLU A 193 22.35 -2.57 -15.42
N ILE A 194 22.93 -2.51 -16.62
CA ILE A 194 22.31 -1.86 -17.79
C ILE A 194 20.95 -2.52 -18.11
N SER A 195 20.89 -3.85 -18.12
CA SER A 195 19.64 -4.57 -18.41
C SER A 195 18.52 -4.25 -17.42
N ILE A 196 18.86 -4.11 -16.13
CA ILE A 196 17.93 -3.73 -15.06
C ILE A 196 17.45 -2.30 -15.25
N ILE A 197 18.35 -1.36 -15.56
CA ILE A 197 18.00 0.05 -15.76
C ILE A 197 17.05 0.20 -16.96
N GLU A 198 17.35 -0.47 -18.07
CA GLU A 198 16.49 -0.43 -19.26
C GLU A 198 15.13 -1.10 -19.02
N MET A 199 15.09 -2.23 -18.32
CA MET A 199 13.84 -2.86 -17.88
C MET A 199 13.02 -1.89 -17.00
N ARG A 200 13.66 -1.21 -16.05
CA ARG A 200 12.99 -0.23 -15.18
C ARG A 200 12.46 0.97 -15.95
N LYS A 201 13.21 1.51 -16.91
CA LYS A 201 12.73 2.58 -17.80
C LYS A 201 11.44 2.17 -18.50
N ARG A 202 11.39 0.95 -19.04
CA ARG A 202 10.18 0.41 -19.69
C ARG A 202 9.02 0.26 -18.72
N TYR A 203 9.25 -0.31 -17.53
CA TYR A 203 8.20 -0.44 -16.51
C TYR A 203 7.69 0.91 -16.01
N PHE A 204 8.56 1.90 -15.81
CA PHE A 204 8.16 3.23 -15.41
C PHE A 204 7.37 3.95 -16.49
N LYS A 205 7.79 3.85 -17.76
CA LYS A 205 7.01 4.36 -18.88
C LYS A 205 5.61 3.75 -18.89
N MET A 206 5.52 2.41 -18.81
CA MET A 206 4.22 1.71 -18.77
C MET A 206 3.39 2.09 -17.55
N PHE A 207 4.00 2.22 -16.37
CA PHE A 207 3.31 2.66 -15.15
C PHE A 207 2.68 4.04 -15.33
N LEU A 208 3.41 5.00 -15.89
CA LEU A 208 2.90 6.36 -16.13
C LEU A 208 1.85 6.38 -17.24
N ASP A 209 2.08 5.66 -18.35
CA ASP A 209 1.11 5.52 -19.45
C ASP A 209 -0.20 4.92 -18.92
N ASP A 210 -0.12 3.85 -18.13
CA ASP A 210 -1.29 3.17 -17.59
C ASP A 210 -2.02 4.07 -16.57
N LEU A 211 -1.31 4.86 -15.74
CA LEU A 211 -1.92 5.82 -14.82
C LEU A 211 -2.66 6.97 -15.53
N ILE A 212 -2.12 7.46 -16.64
CA ILE A 212 -2.65 8.65 -17.35
C ILE A 212 -3.75 8.27 -18.34
N PHE A 213 -3.55 7.19 -19.11
CA PHE A 213 -4.38 6.87 -20.28
C PHE A 213 -5.33 5.67 -20.09
N GLN A 214 -4.97 4.69 -19.25
CA GLN A 214 -5.72 3.43 -19.17
C GLN A 214 -6.51 3.25 -17.87
N SER A 215 -6.07 3.87 -16.78
CA SER A 215 -6.67 3.72 -15.46
C SER A 215 -7.90 4.61 -15.25
N ASP A 216 -8.52 4.52 -14.07
CA ASP A 216 -9.65 5.36 -13.67
C ASP A 216 -9.24 6.86 -13.71
N TYR A 217 -10.15 7.70 -14.21
CA TYR A 217 -9.99 9.16 -14.28
C TYR A 217 -9.63 9.80 -12.93
N LYS A 218 -9.98 9.17 -11.80
CA LYS A 218 -9.60 9.61 -10.45
C LYS A 218 -8.08 9.59 -10.23
N LEU A 219 -7.36 8.63 -10.82
CA LEU A 219 -5.90 8.55 -10.70
C LEU A 219 -5.23 9.66 -11.50
N LYS A 220 -5.67 9.86 -12.75
CA LYS A 220 -5.19 10.93 -13.62
C LYS A 220 -5.36 12.32 -13.00
N ASN A 221 -6.47 12.54 -12.29
CA ASN A 221 -6.79 13.82 -11.64
C ASN A 221 -6.28 13.92 -10.19
N CYS A 222 -5.50 12.95 -9.71
CA CYS A 222 -5.00 12.96 -8.35
C CYS A 222 -3.97 14.09 -8.17
N PRO A 223 -4.13 14.98 -7.16
CA PRO A 223 -3.15 16.04 -6.91
C PRO A 223 -1.73 15.53 -6.67
N LEU A 224 -1.57 14.36 -6.05
CA LEU A 224 -0.26 13.76 -5.82
C LEU A 224 0.44 13.41 -7.14
N LEU A 225 -0.31 12.91 -8.13
CA LEU A 225 0.23 12.61 -9.45
C LEU A 225 0.66 13.90 -10.17
N HIS A 226 -0.10 14.99 -10.04
CA HIS A 226 0.28 16.28 -10.63
C HIS A 226 1.55 16.83 -10.01
N LYS A 227 1.69 16.75 -8.69
CA LYS A 227 2.93 17.12 -7.97
C LYS A 227 4.12 16.26 -8.42
N PHE A 228 3.89 15.00 -8.81
CA PHE A 228 4.95 14.14 -9.32
C PHE A 228 5.53 14.65 -10.65
N PHE A 229 4.70 15.25 -11.50
CA PHE A 229 5.10 15.88 -12.76
C PHE A 229 5.44 17.37 -12.64
N ASP A 230 5.36 17.94 -11.44
CA ASP A 230 5.73 19.33 -11.19
C ASP A 230 7.23 19.44 -10.88
N PRO A 231 8.02 20.16 -11.71
CA PRO A 231 9.44 20.43 -11.44
C PRO A 231 9.71 21.07 -10.07
N ASN A 232 8.75 21.79 -9.49
CA ASN A 232 8.90 22.40 -8.17
C ASN A 232 9.13 21.36 -7.06
N TYR A 233 8.63 20.13 -7.24
CA TYR A 233 8.81 19.04 -6.29
C TYR A 233 9.99 18.12 -6.63
N GLU A 234 10.80 18.42 -7.65
CA GLU A 234 11.95 17.57 -8.04
C GLU A 234 12.94 17.38 -6.87
N LEU A 235 13.27 18.47 -6.18
CA LEU A 235 14.22 18.48 -5.06
C LEU A 235 13.57 18.23 -3.69
N CYS A 236 12.23 18.20 -3.62
CA CYS A 236 11.50 18.16 -2.35
C CYS A 236 10.27 17.24 -2.38
N TRP A 237 10.37 16.10 -3.07
CA TRP A 237 9.27 15.12 -3.22
C TRP A 237 8.56 14.78 -1.89
N TYR A 238 9.30 14.68 -0.79
CA TYR A 238 8.74 14.43 0.54
C TYR A 238 7.75 15.50 1.02
N ASN A 239 7.88 16.75 0.58
CA ASN A 239 6.91 17.79 0.88
C ASN A 239 5.55 17.48 0.23
N ALA A 240 5.54 16.94 -0.99
CA ALA A 240 4.30 16.52 -1.65
C ALA A 240 3.54 15.45 -0.86
N LEU A 241 4.26 14.54 -0.18
CA LEU A 241 3.68 13.48 0.65
C LEU A 241 3.10 13.99 1.98
N ASN A 242 3.65 15.10 2.49
CA ASN A 242 3.17 15.74 3.72
C ASN A 242 2.04 16.75 3.47
N GLU A 243 1.64 16.92 2.22
CA GLU A 243 0.53 17.77 1.82
C GLU A 243 -0.73 16.94 1.53
N PRO A 244 -1.93 17.54 1.63
CA PRO A 244 -3.16 16.88 1.21
C PRO A 244 -3.11 16.45 -0.26
N PRO A 245 -3.76 15.32 -0.64
CA PRO A 245 -4.64 14.50 0.20
C PRO A 245 -3.92 13.44 1.05
N VAL A 246 -2.62 13.21 0.85
CA VAL A 246 -1.88 12.11 1.49
C VAL A 246 -1.78 12.29 3.00
N SER A 247 -1.52 13.51 3.46
CA SER A 247 -1.39 13.82 4.89
C SER A 247 -2.69 13.66 5.71
N LEU A 248 -3.84 13.48 5.04
CA LEU A 248 -5.14 13.25 5.69
C LEU A 248 -5.44 11.76 5.93
N ILE A 249 -4.64 10.85 5.37
CA ILE A 249 -4.87 9.41 5.47
C ILE A 249 -4.34 8.91 6.82
N PRO A 250 -5.12 8.13 7.59
CA PRO A 250 -4.63 7.51 8.81
C PRO A 250 -3.61 6.41 8.51
N ASP A 251 -2.68 6.16 9.44
CA ASP A 251 -1.63 5.13 9.30
C ASP A 251 -2.21 3.74 9.01
N ASN A 252 -3.37 3.43 9.60
CA ASN A 252 -4.09 2.19 9.37
C ASN A 252 -5.37 2.43 8.56
N LEU A 253 -5.40 1.93 7.32
CA LEU A 253 -6.55 2.04 6.41
C LEU A 253 -7.83 1.35 6.93
N LEU A 254 -7.74 0.44 7.93
CA LEU A 254 -8.93 -0.11 8.57
C LEU A 254 -9.69 0.94 9.39
N LEU A 255 -9.02 2.00 9.82
CA LEU A 255 -9.59 3.15 10.52
C LEU A 255 -9.95 4.29 9.56
N ALA A 256 -10.11 3.99 8.28
CA ALA A 256 -10.51 4.94 7.26
C ALA A 256 -11.82 4.53 6.59
N ASN A 257 -12.46 5.52 5.99
CA ASN A 257 -13.45 5.32 4.94
C ASN A 257 -12.84 4.45 3.83
N PRO A 258 -13.44 3.29 3.50
CA PRO A 258 -12.85 2.37 2.54
C PRO A 258 -12.93 2.83 1.08
N ILE A 259 -13.75 3.83 0.75
CA ILE A 259 -13.85 4.37 -0.61
C ILE A 259 -12.93 5.59 -0.79
N ASN A 260 -12.96 6.51 0.18
CA ASN A 260 -12.16 7.72 0.16
C ASN A 260 -11.45 7.91 1.51
N PRO A 261 -10.25 7.32 1.70
CA PRO A 261 -9.52 7.40 2.96
C PRO A 261 -9.09 8.80 3.40
N ALA A 262 -9.18 9.82 2.54
CA ALA A 262 -8.94 11.21 2.93
C ALA A 262 -10.20 11.87 3.52
N ASP A 263 -11.40 11.32 3.27
CA ASP A 263 -12.68 11.81 3.78
C ASP A 263 -13.07 11.06 5.07
N GLN A 264 -12.62 11.63 6.19
CA GLN A 264 -12.73 11.04 7.52
C GLN A 264 -13.88 11.65 8.34
N ASN A 265 -14.76 10.78 8.81
CA ASN A 265 -15.64 11.05 9.95
C ASN A 265 -14.92 10.65 11.25
N GLY A 266 -15.11 11.40 12.35
CA GLY A 266 -14.62 11.05 13.68
C GLY A 266 -15.12 9.70 14.23
N LEU A 267 -16.08 9.04 13.57
CA LEU A 267 -16.46 7.65 13.87
C LEU A 267 -15.39 6.62 13.49
N TYR A 268 -14.62 6.83 12.43
CA TYR A 268 -13.67 5.83 11.94
C TYR A 268 -12.53 5.55 12.92
N SER A 269 -12.12 6.55 13.69
CA SER A 269 -11.09 6.43 14.74
C SER A 269 -11.52 5.52 15.90
N LEU A 270 -12.82 5.23 16.02
CA LEU A 270 -13.38 4.35 17.05
C LEU A 270 -13.54 2.90 16.57
N LEU A 271 -13.21 2.60 15.31
CA LEU A 271 -13.29 1.24 14.77
C LEU A 271 -12.22 0.33 15.39
N PRO A 272 -12.51 -0.97 15.57
CA PRO A 272 -11.54 -1.91 16.10
C PRO A 272 -10.44 -2.19 15.08
N ILE A 273 -9.19 -2.25 15.55
CA ILE A 273 -8.04 -2.66 14.72
C ILE A 273 -8.00 -4.19 14.63
N VAL A 274 -7.83 -4.73 13.43
CA VAL A 274 -7.67 -6.18 13.21
C VAL A 274 -6.18 -6.54 13.21
N ASN A 275 -5.78 -7.42 14.13
CA ASN A 275 -4.39 -7.88 14.22
C ASN A 275 -3.95 -8.62 12.95
N GLY A 276 -2.70 -8.40 12.55
CA GLY A 276 -2.10 -9.05 11.38
C GLY A 276 -2.49 -8.42 10.04
N PHE A 277 -3.20 -7.29 10.03
CA PHE A 277 -3.38 -6.51 8.82
C PHE A 277 -2.11 -5.72 8.52
N ASP A 278 -1.45 -6.06 7.43
CA ASP A 278 -0.42 -5.24 6.80
C ASP A 278 -0.87 -4.96 5.37
N PHE A 279 -1.08 -3.69 5.06
CA PHE A 279 -1.54 -3.28 3.73
C PHE A 279 -0.50 -3.57 2.64
N ASN A 280 0.78 -3.36 2.94
CA ASN A 280 1.89 -3.45 1.97
C ASN A 280 2.37 -4.88 1.72
N SER A 281 2.04 -5.82 2.61
CA SER A 281 2.42 -7.23 2.45
C SER A 281 1.50 -7.96 1.46
N HIS A 282 2.06 -8.74 0.54
CA HIS A 282 1.27 -9.62 -0.33
C HIS A 282 0.73 -10.88 0.38
N ILE A 283 1.13 -11.11 1.64
CA ILE A 283 0.75 -12.30 2.39
C ILE A 283 -0.68 -12.12 2.93
N ASP A 284 -1.58 -13.03 2.52
CA ASP A 284 -2.93 -13.15 3.08
C ASP A 284 -3.01 -14.39 3.97
N ASN A 285 -3.20 -14.17 5.28
CA ASN A 285 -3.33 -15.23 6.28
C ASN A 285 -4.79 -15.61 6.57
N LEU A 286 -5.76 -14.96 5.92
CA LEU A 286 -7.17 -15.26 6.11
C LEU A 286 -7.61 -16.41 5.19
N SER A 287 -8.75 -17.02 5.53
CA SER A 287 -9.40 -17.99 4.66
C SER A 287 -9.88 -17.31 3.36
N ASN A 288 -10.13 -18.10 2.31
CA ASN A 288 -10.77 -17.58 1.09
C ASN A 288 -12.17 -17.01 1.38
N LEU A 289 -12.67 -16.16 0.49
CA LEU A 289 -13.96 -15.48 0.63
C LEU A 289 -15.11 -16.48 0.76
N LYS A 290 -15.07 -17.60 0.02
CA LYS A 290 -16.09 -18.65 0.11
C LYS A 290 -16.27 -19.15 1.55
N LYS A 291 -15.17 -19.52 2.21
CA LYS A 291 -15.19 -19.99 3.60
C LYS A 291 -15.59 -18.87 4.57
N ILE A 292 -15.14 -17.63 4.34
CA ILE A 292 -15.55 -16.48 5.16
C ILE A 292 -17.06 -16.24 5.05
N ASN A 293 -17.65 -16.43 3.86
CA ASN A 293 -19.09 -16.31 3.61
C ASN A 293 -19.88 -17.41 4.33
N GLU A 294 -19.42 -18.67 4.24
CA GLU A 294 -20.00 -19.78 5.00
C GLU A 294 -19.98 -19.51 6.51
N ASP A 295 -18.87 -18.95 7.03
CA ASP A 295 -18.76 -18.56 8.44
C ASP A 295 -19.65 -17.35 8.80
N LEU A 296 -19.94 -16.45 7.84
CA LEU A 296 -20.91 -15.36 8.02
C LEU A 296 -22.35 -15.91 8.12
N TYR A 297 -22.74 -16.83 7.25
CA TYR A 297 -24.07 -17.46 7.33
C TYR A 297 -24.27 -18.19 8.65
N LYS A 298 -23.30 -19.00 9.09
CA LYS A 298 -23.34 -19.66 10.41
C LYS A 298 -23.48 -18.66 11.54
N LEU A 299 -22.78 -17.53 11.47
CA LEU A 299 -22.89 -16.47 12.47
C LEU A 299 -24.28 -15.81 12.46
N ASN A 300 -24.84 -15.55 11.27
CA ASN A 300 -26.18 -14.98 11.12
C ASN A 300 -27.25 -15.90 11.72
N ASP A 301 -27.21 -17.21 11.40
CA ASP A 301 -28.11 -18.21 11.96
C ASP A 301 -28.03 -18.27 13.50
N GLN A 302 -26.82 -18.14 14.03
CA GLN A 302 -26.59 -18.09 15.47
C GLN A 302 -27.16 -16.81 16.08
N VAL A 303 -26.93 -15.64 15.47
CA VAL A 303 -27.45 -14.34 15.95
C VAL A 303 -28.98 -14.36 15.98
N LYS A 304 -29.64 -14.81 14.91
CA LYS A 304 -31.10 -14.98 14.82
C LYS A 304 -31.68 -15.80 15.98
N LEU A 305 -30.96 -16.83 16.41
CA LEU A 305 -31.37 -17.64 17.58
C LEU A 305 -31.32 -16.84 18.91
N TYR A 306 -30.46 -15.83 19.01
CA TYR A 306 -30.36 -14.94 20.18
C TYR A 306 -31.29 -13.73 20.10
N GLU A 307 -31.72 -13.30 18.92
CA GLU A 307 -32.74 -12.24 18.80
C GLU A 307 -34.03 -12.61 19.52
N LEU A 308 -34.37 -13.89 19.51
CA LEU A 308 -35.46 -14.48 20.28
C LEU A 308 -35.33 -14.26 21.81
N LYS A 309 -34.16 -13.86 22.31
CA LYS A 309 -33.87 -13.52 23.72
C LYS A 309 -33.83 -12.00 23.97
N GLY A 310 -34.38 -11.18 23.07
CA GLY A 310 -34.50 -9.72 23.22
C GLY A 310 -33.32 -8.93 22.67
N PHE A 311 -32.44 -9.55 21.87
CA PHE A 311 -31.34 -8.90 21.19
C PHE A 311 -31.69 -8.68 19.71
N GLU A 312 -32.49 -7.68 19.36
CA GLU A 312 -32.82 -7.40 17.95
C GLU A 312 -31.56 -6.92 17.20
N GLN A 313 -31.11 -7.70 16.21
CA GLN A 313 -29.96 -7.41 15.38
C GLN A 313 -29.95 -8.20 14.06
N ASP A 314 -30.44 -7.56 13.00
CA ASP A 314 -30.35 -8.08 11.64
C ASP A 314 -28.90 -8.03 11.12
N LEU A 315 -28.17 -9.14 11.21
CA LEU A 315 -26.92 -9.32 10.46
C LEU A 315 -27.25 -9.70 9.01
N GLU A 316 -27.72 -8.75 8.21
CA GLU A 316 -28.02 -8.95 6.80
C GLU A 316 -26.82 -8.61 5.88
N PHE A 317 -25.67 -9.23 6.15
CA PHE A 317 -24.50 -9.10 5.25
C PHE A 317 -24.06 -10.45 4.69
N SER A 318 -24.12 -10.58 3.37
CA SER A 318 -23.57 -11.70 2.61
C SER A 318 -22.55 -11.21 1.59
N ILE A 319 -21.49 -11.98 1.37
CA ILE A 319 -20.52 -11.70 0.31
C ILE A 319 -21.16 -12.12 -1.03
N PRO A 320 -21.22 -11.24 -2.04
CA PRO A 320 -21.74 -11.61 -3.36
C PRO A 320 -20.92 -12.72 -4.01
N GLU A 321 -21.61 -13.59 -4.75
CA GLU A 321 -20.98 -14.76 -5.39
C GLU A 321 -19.96 -14.31 -6.46
N GLU A 322 -20.21 -13.19 -7.12
CA GLU A 322 -19.33 -12.59 -8.12
C GLU A 322 -17.92 -12.34 -7.55
N LEU A 323 -17.85 -11.81 -6.33
CA LEU A 323 -16.57 -11.51 -5.67
C LEU A 323 -15.78 -12.78 -5.31
N ILE A 324 -16.50 -13.84 -4.93
CA ILE A 324 -15.92 -15.17 -4.69
C ILE A 324 -15.37 -15.74 -6.00
N GLN A 325 -16.11 -15.62 -7.09
CA GLN A 325 -15.66 -16.07 -8.41
C GLN A 325 -14.44 -15.28 -8.91
N PHE A 326 -14.36 -13.97 -8.64
CA PHE A 326 -13.17 -13.18 -8.96
C PHE A 326 -11.93 -13.69 -8.22
N GLU A 327 -12.00 -13.96 -6.91
CA GLU A 327 -10.88 -14.52 -6.15
C GLU A 327 -10.37 -15.83 -6.76
N ILE A 328 -11.29 -16.73 -7.12
CA ILE A 328 -10.97 -18.02 -7.75
C ILE A 328 -10.31 -17.79 -9.13
N LYS A 329 -10.90 -16.95 -9.97
CA LYS A 329 -10.37 -16.63 -11.32
C LYS A 329 -8.97 -16.03 -11.24
N PHE A 330 -8.73 -15.11 -10.30
CA PHE A 330 -7.40 -14.50 -10.12
C PHE A 330 -6.34 -15.52 -9.73
N HIS A 331 -6.60 -16.39 -8.74
CA HIS A 331 -5.65 -17.43 -8.35
C HIS A 331 -5.35 -18.41 -9.49
N GLN A 332 -6.37 -18.84 -10.24
CA GLN A 332 -6.19 -19.72 -11.39
C GLN A 332 -5.35 -19.06 -12.50
N THR A 333 -5.65 -17.79 -12.81
CA THR A 333 -4.96 -17.04 -13.86
C THR A 333 -3.50 -16.78 -13.48
N ILE A 334 -3.23 -16.38 -12.24
CA ILE A 334 -1.85 -16.20 -11.73
C ILE A 334 -1.05 -17.48 -11.88
N LYS A 335 -1.63 -18.64 -11.53
CA LYS A 335 -0.96 -19.93 -11.65
C LYS A 335 -0.55 -20.21 -13.10
N ILE A 336 -1.48 -20.05 -14.06
CA ILE A 336 -1.23 -20.27 -15.49
C ILE A 336 -0.14 -19.33 -16.00
N LEU A 337 -0.23 -18.03 -15.70
CA LEU A 337 0.75 -17.04 -16.15
C LEU A 337 2.13 -17.26 -15.51
N THR A 338 2.19 -17.68 -14.25
CA THR A 338 3.46 -18.01 -13.58
C THR A 338 4.16 -19.19 -14.25
N ASP A 339 3.40 -20.22 -14.64
CA ASP A 339 3.95 -21.36 -15.38
C ASP A 339 4.40 -20.95 -16.79
N LEU A 340 3.66 -20.05 -17.44
CA LEU A 340 4.08 -19.44 -18.70
C LEU A 340 5.39 -18.64 -18.55
N ASN A 341 5.61 -17.88 -17.46
CA ASN A 341 6.86 -17.15 -17.27
C ASN A 341 8.07 -18.05 -17.01
N LYS A 342 7.87 -19.20 -16.37
CA LYS A 342 8.92 -20.24 -16.30
C LYS A 342 9.27 -20.76 -17.70
N LEU A 343 8.26 -20.99 -18.54
CA LEU A 343 8.46 -21.41 -19.93
C LEU A 343 9.15 -20.32 -20.77
N ASN A 344 8.75 -19.07 -20.63
CA ASN A 344 9.38 -17.91 -21.28
C ASN A 344 10.85 -17.81 -20.90
N SER A 345 11.17 -17.91 -19.60
CA SER A 345 12.56 -17.90 -19.11
C SER A 345 13.41 -19.03 -19.70
N LYS A 346 12.84 -20.23 -19.85
CA LYS A 346 13.51 -21.36 -20.52
C LYS A 346 13.69 -21.10 -22.02
N THR A 347 12.67 -20.57 -22.67
CA THR A 347 12.69 -20.24 -24.11
C THR A 347 13.75 -19.20 -24.43
N THR A 348 13.84 -18.12 -23.64
CA THR A 348 14.88 -17.10 -23.77
C THR A 348 16.29 -17.69 -23.60
N LYS A 349 16.48 -18.62 -22.67
CA LYS A 349 17.77 -19.33 -22.51
C LYS A 349 18.10 -20.22 -23.71
N ASN A 350 17.12 -20.92 -24.26
CA ASN A 350 17.30 -21.77 -25.44
C ASN A 350 17.68 -20.93 -26.67
N TYR A 351 17.00 -19.80 -26.90
CA TYR A 351 17.36 -18.89 -27.98
C TYR A 351 18.78 -18.33 -27.83
N LYS A 352 19.20 -17.94 -26.62
CA LYS A 352 20.58 -17.50 -26.37
C LYS A 352 21.60 -18.61 -26.69
N SER A 353 21.36 -19.84 -26.20
CA SER A 353 22.23 -20.98 -26.51
C SER A 353 22.27 -21.30 -28.01
N MET A 354 21.16 -21.11 -28.73
CA MET A 354 21.13 -21.25 -30.18
C MET A 354 21.96 -20.16 -30.86
N VAL A 355 21.83 -18.90 -30.44
CA VAL A 355 22.66 -17.79 -30.92
C VAL A 355 24.15 -18.08 -30.72
N ASP A 356 24.55 -18.54 -29.53
CA ASP A 356 25.95 -18.92 -29.25
C ASP A 356 26.44 -20.01 -30.22
N THR A 357 25.60 -21.04 -30.47
CA THR A 357 25.93 -22.12 -31.41
C THR A 357 26.08 -21.60 -32.85
N LEU A 358 25.21 -20.67 -33.26
CA LEU A 358 25.25 -20.09 -34.61
C LEU A 358 26.49 -19.20 -34.82
N ILE A 359 26.90 -18.44 -33.79
CA ILE A 359 28.13 -17.64 -33.80
C ILE A 359 29.35 -18.55 -33.99
N ASP A 360 29.44 -19.63 -33.21
CA ASP A 360 30.52 -20.61 -33.34
C ASP A 360 30.52 -21.26 -34.73
N LEU A 361 29.34 -21.58 -35.27
CA LEU A 361 29.20 -22.16 -36.61
C LEU A 361 29.69 -21.21 -37.70
N GLY A 362 29.23 -19.95 -37.67
CA GLY A 362 29.63 -18.91 -38.62
C GLY A 362 31.13 -18.67 -38.62
N GLY A 363 31.72 -18.53 -37.41
CA GLY A 363 33.17 -18.40 -37.26
C GLY A 363 33.96 -19.61 -37.77
N ASN A 364 33.48 -20.83 -37.51
CA ASN A 364 34.10 -22.06 -38.02
C ASN A 364 34.00 -22.17 -39.55
N LEU A 365 32.87 -21.80 -40.15
CA LEU A 365 32.68 -21.77 -41.60
C LEU A 365 33.60 -20.76 -42.27
N ASN A 366 33.75 -19.57 -41.68
CA ASN A 366 34.66 -18.55 -42.19
C ASN A 366 36.13 -19.02 -42.12
N ASN A 367 36.53 -19.64 -41.00
CA ASN A 367 37.86 -20.25 -40.90
C ASN A 367 38.06 -21.39 -41.91
N PHE A 368 37.03 -22.19 -42.17
CA PHE A 368 37.07 -23.26 -43.14
C PHE A 368 37.16 -22.74 -44.58
N SER A 369 36.46 -21.64 -44.92
CA SER A 369 36.58 -21.02 -46.25
C SER A 369 38.03 -20.60 -46.52
N LEU A 370 38.68 -19.96 -45.54
CA LEU A 370 40.09 -19.55 -45.64
C LEU A 370 41.04 -20.74 -45.86
N GLN A 371 40.80 -21.88 -45.21
CA GLN A 371 41.59 -23.09 -45.42
C GLN A 371 41.40 -23.66 -46.83
N VAL A 372 40.16 -23.68 -47.33
CA VAL A 372 39.84 -24.16 -48.69
C VAL A 372 40.49 -23.27 -49.74
N TYR A 373 40.43 -21.94 -49.56
CA TYR A 373 41.10 -20.97 -50.42
C TYR A 373 42.61 -21.20 -50.50
N GLN A 374 43.26 -21.46 -49.35
CA GLN A 374 44.71 -21.70 -49.31
C GLN A 374 45.12 -23.01 -50.01
N GLN A 375 44.30 -24.06 -49.94
CA GLN A 375 44.63 -25.35 -50.55
C GLN A 375 44.49 -25.35 -52.08
N LYS A 376 43.62 -24.50 -52.64
CA LYS A 376 43.40 -24.39 -54.09
C LYS A 376 43.96 -23.07 -54.61
N SER A 377 45.27 -22.99 -54.83
CA SER A 377 45.94 -21.81 -55.43
C SER A 377 45.64 -21.58 -56.93
N GLY A 378 44.40 -21.81 -57.39
CA GLY A 378 43.96 -21.67 -58.78
C GLY A 378 42.71 -20.77 -58.92
N SER A 379 42.33 -20.42 -60.15
CA SER A 379 41.30 -19.41 -60.47
C SER A 379 39.87 -19.70 -60.01
N ASN A 380 39.57 -20.89 -59.49
CA ASN A 380 38.19 -21.30 -59.17
C ASN A 380 38.04 -21.50 -57.65
N ASN A 381 37.82 -20.38 -56.96
CA ASN A 381 37.55 -20.31 -55.53
C ASN A 381 36.06 -20.38 -55.18
N GLU A 382 35.21 -20.77 -56.14
CA GLU A 382 33.75 -20.90 -56.00
C GLU A 382 33.32 -21.62 -54.71
N LEU A 383 34.03 -22.71 -54.34
CA LEU A 383 33.71 -23.43 -53.11
C LEU A 383 34.04 -22.61 -51.85
N SER A 384 35.16 -21.89 -51.85
CA SER A 384 35.53 -21.01 -50.74
C SER A 384 34.49 -19.90 -50.58
N GLU A 385 34.11 -19.26 -51.69
CA GLU A 385 33.12 -18.19 -51.73
C GLU A 385 31.74 -18.69 -51.26
N ALA A 386 31.30 -19.87 -51.72
CA ALA A 386 30.06 -20.49 -51.27
C ALA A 386 30.05 -20.80 -49.77
N ILE A 387 31.17 -21.30 -49.22
CA ILE A 387 31.32 -21.57 -47.78
C ILE A 387 31.30 -20.27 -46.98
N GLU A 388 32.03 -19.25 -47.42
CA GLU A 388 32.05 -17.94 -46.78
C GLU A 388 30.66 -17.31 -46.76
N LYS A 389 29.94 -17.39 -47.87
CA LYS A 389 28.58 -16.86 -47.98
C LYS A 389 27.56 -17.62 -47.13
N PHE A 390 27.74 -18.94 -47.00
CA PHE A 390 26.97 -19.75 -46.06
C PHE A 390 27.26 -19.34 -44.61
N GLY A 391 28.53 -19.11 -44.27
CA GLY A 391 28.96 -18.55 -42.97
C GLY A 391 28.30 -17.20 -42.68
N SER A 392 28.39 -16.26 -43.62
CA SER A 392 27.76 -14.94 -43.51
C SER A 392 26.24 -15.01 -43.37
N THR A 393 25.57 -15.94 -44.06
CA THR A 393 24.12 -16.18 -43.92
C THR A 393 23.76 -16.70 -42.52
N MET A 394 24.64 -17.53 -41.95
CA MET A 394 24.52 -17.97 -40.56
C MET A 394 24.68 -16.81 -39.59
N ASP A 395 25.62 -15.90 -39.89
CA ASP A 395 25.85 -14.70 -39.08
C ASP A 395 24.63 -13.79 -39.06
N GLN A 396 24.04 -13.55 -40.23
CA GLN A 396 22.78 -12.80 -40.33
C GLN A 396 21.64 -13.50 -39.58
N SER A 397 21.60 -14.83 -39.61
CA SER A 397 20.56 -15.59 -38.89
C SER A 397 20.66 -15.41 -37.38
N PHE A 398 21.86 -15.49 -36.80
CA PHE A 398 22.00 -15.28 -35.36
C PHE A 398 21.72 -13.83 -34.97
N LEU A 399 22.13 -12.83 -35.77
CA LEU A 399 21.85 -11.41 -35.51
C LEU A 399 20.33 -11.16 -35.49
N ASN A 400 19.58 -11.79 -36.40
CA ASN A 400 18.11 -11.73 -36.38
C ASN A 400 17.53 -12.32 -35.09
N PHE A 401 18.03 -13.47 -34.63
CA PHE A 401 17.59 -14.09 -33.38
C PHE A 401 17.98 -13.25 -32.16
N GLU A 402 19.19 -12.72 -32.11
CA GLU A 402 19.67 -11.85 -31.03
C GLU A 402 18.82 -10.58 -30.93
N SER A 403 18.57 -9.92 -32.06
CA SER A 403 17.69 -8.75 -32.14
C SER A 403 16.26 -9.08 -31.69
N PHE A 404 15.71 -10.22 -32.12
CA PHE A 404 14.40 -10.69 -31.67
C PHE A 404 14.35 -10.87 -30.15
N ILE A 405 15.37 -11.47 -29.54
CA ILE A 405 15.42 -11.66 -28.08
C ILE A 405 15.46 -10.31 -27.36
N LEU A 406 16.39 -9.43 -27.75
CA LEU A 406 16.69 -8.19 -27.04
C LEU A 406 15.62 -7.12 -27.23
N ASN A 407 15.02 -7.02 -28.41
CA ASN A 407 14.12 -5.92 -28.77
C ASN A 407 12.63 -6.32 -28.73
N GLN A 408 12.30 -7.61 -28.83
CA GLN A 408 10.92 -8.09 -28.98
C GLN A 408 10.52 -9.10 -27.91
N LEU A 409 11.15 -10.27 -27.82
CA LEU A 409 10.76 -11.36 -26.92
C LEU A 409 10.78 -10.95 -25.45
N VAL A 410 11.86 -10.32 -24.99
CA VAL A 410 11.95 -9.90 -23.58
C VAL A 410 11.08 -8.66 -23.33
N PRO A 411 11.26 -7.52 -24.05
CA PRO A 411 10.55 -6.28 -23.71
C PRO A 411 9.07 -6.25 -24.06
N GLN A 412 8.64 -6.92 -25.14
CA GLN A 412 7.28 -6.82 -25.68
C GLN A 412 6.41 -8.04 -25.35
N TRP A 413 7.00 -9.11 -24.81
CA TRP A 413 6.27 -10.32 -24.42
C TRP A 413 6.53 -10.69 -22.97
N GLN A 414 7.76 -11.09 -22.61
CA GLN A 414 8.05 -11.61 -21.27
C GLN A 414 7.74 -10.58 -20.17
N GLU A 415 8.24 -9.36 -20.29
CA GLU A 415 8.02 -8.27 -19.33
C GLU A 415 6.52 -7.92 -19.16
N PRO A 416 5.73 -7.72 -20.24
CA PRO A 416 4.29 -7.55 -20.10
C PRO A 416 3.55 -8.71 -19.44
N VAL A 417 3.95 -9.97 -19.69
CA VAL A 417 3.35 -11.13 -19.01
C VAL A 417 3.67 -11.11 -17.51
N ASP A 418 4.90 -10.79 -17.13
CA ASP A 418 5.28 -10.56 -15.72
C ASP A 418 4.42 -9.45 -15.09
N GLN A 419 4.17 -8.34 -15.80
CA GLN A 419 3.30 -7.27 -15.31
C GLN A 419 1.84 -7.72 -15.10
N LEU A 420 1.28 -8.54 -15.99
CA LEU A 420 -0.08 -9.07 -15.81
C LEU A 420 -0.21 -9.88 -14.51
N ILE A 421 0.82 -10.62 -14.13
CA ILE A 421 0.86 -11.33 -12.83
C ILE A 421 0.80 -10.33 -11.68
N LEU A 422 1.62 -9.27 -11.72
CA LEU A 422 1.64 -8.23 -10.68
C LEU A 422 0.30 -7.51 -10.57
N TYR A 423 -0.37 -7.24 -11.69
CA TYR A 423 -1.73 -6.70 -11.71
C TYR A 423 -2.73 -7.59 -10.98
N LEU A 424 -2.74 -8.89 -11.29
CA LEU A 424 -3.63 -9.86 -10.65
C LEU A 424 -3.31 -10.05 -9.15
N GLN A 425 -2.04 -9.99 -8.77
CA GLN A 425 -1.63 -9.99 -7.36
C GLN A 425 -2.12 -8.74 -6.61
N ASN A 426 -2.11 -7.57 -7.26
CA ASN A 426 -2.70 -6.35 -6.68
C ASN A 426 -4.22 -6.50 -6.48
N SER A 427 -4.93 -7.14 -7.41
CA SER A 427 -6.37 -7.45 -7.25
C SER A 427 -6.63 -8.35 -6.03
N LEU A 428 -5.77 -9.35 -5.80
CA LEU A 428 -5.82 -10.15 -4.57
C LEU A 428 -5.51 -9.31 -3.30
N GLY A 429 -4.66 -8.29 -3.42
CA GLY A 429 -4.42 -7.31 -2.34
C GLY A 429 -5.69 -6.52 -1.97
N LEU A 430 -6.53 -6.18 -2.94
CA LEU A 430 -7.83 -5.53 -2.69
C LEU A 430 -8.82 -6.50 -2.02
N ILE A 431 -8.83 -7.77 -2.45
CA ILE A 431 -9.61 -8.83 -1.78
C ILE A 431 -9.14 -9.04 -0.34
N LYS A 432 -7.83 -9.03 -0.09
CA LYS A 432 -7.27 -9.07 1.27
C LYS A 432 -7.84 -7.91 2.10
N PHE A 433 -7.76 -6.67 1.61
CA PHE A 433 -8.33 -5.51 2.32
C PHE A 433 -9.83 -5.70 2.65
N TYR A 434 -10.61 -6.18 1.69
CA TYR A 434 -12.02 -6.52 1.87
C TYR A 434 -12.25 -7.56 2.98
N LYS A 435 -11.46 -8.65 3.00
CA LYS A 435 -11.53 -9.68 4.05
C LYS A 435 -11.28 -9.10 5.44
N TYR A 436 -10.29 -8.22 5.60
CA TYR A 436 -10.00 -7.59 6.88
C TYR A 436 -11.11 -6.63 7.32
N LYS A 437 -11.77 -5.91 6.39
CA LYS A 437 -12.96 -5.11 6.70
C LYS A 437 -14.15 -5.97 7.14
N ILE A 438 -14.36 -7.15 6.55
CA ILE A 438 -15.34 -8.13 7.05
C ILE A 438 -15.01 -8.58 8.47
N VAL A 439 -13.74 -8.88 8.76
CA VAL A 439 -13.33 -9.27 10.11
C VAL A 439 -13.55 -8.14 11.10
N GLN A 440 -13.23 -6.89 10.73
CA GLN A 440 -13.51 -5.70 11.53
C GLN A 440 -15.01 -5.57 11.84
N PHE A 441 -15.85 -5.78 10.82
CA PHE A 441 -17.31 -5.79 10.97
C PHE A 441 -17.77 -6.88 11.95
N LYS A 442 -17.28 -8.12 11.81
CA LYS A 442 -17.58 -9.23 12.77
C LYS A 442 -17.19 -8.87 14.21
N ILE A 443 -16.07 -8.17 14.42
CA ILE A 443 -15.63 -7.74 15.76
C ILE A 443 -16.61 -6.75 16.38
N LEU A 444 -17.19 -5.83 15.61
CA LEU A 444 -18.19 -4.87 16.12
C LEU A 444 -19.43 -5.58 16.69
N TYR A 445 -19.94 -6.59 16.00
CA TYR A 445 -21.06 -7.41 16.49
C TYR A 445 -20.69 -8.14 17.79
N LYS A 446 -19.47 -8.69 17.87
CA LYS A 446 -18.95 -9.33 19.08
C LYS A 446 -18.90 -8.36 20.26
N LEU A 447 -18.42 -7.12 20.02
CA LEU A 447 -18.36 -6.07 21.04
C LEU A 447 -19.75 -5.64 21.50
N LYS A 448 -20.69 -5.42 20.58
CA LYS A 448 -22.09 -5.07 20.90
C LYS A 448 -22.74 -6.15 21.74
N PHE A 449 -22.59 -7.42 21.38
CA PHE A 449 -23.12 -8.52 22.17
C PHE A 449 -22.53 -8.56 23.58
N ASN A 450 -21.21 -8.40 23.72
CA ASN A 450 -20.56 -8.39 25.04
C ASN A 450 -21.10 -7.26 25.94
N LYS A 451 -21.31 -6.06 25.38
CA LYS A 451 -21.89 -4.92 26.12
C LYS A 451 -23.36 -5.16 26.47
N PHE A 452 -24.13 -5.80 25.60
CA PHE A 452 -25.51 -6.20 25.90
C PHE A 452 -25.58 -7.24 27.03
N GLN A 453 -24.68 -8.21 27.08
CA GLN A 453 -24.58 -9.16 28.20
C GLN A 453 -24.23 -8.45 29.53
N GLN A 454 -23.34 -7.44 29.48
CA GLN A 454 -23.03 -6.61 30.66
C GLN A 454 -24.26 -5.84 31.13
N LEU A 455 -25.05 -5.29 30.20
CA LEU A 455 -26.31 -4.61 30.50
C LEU A 455 -27.28 -5.55 31.23
N ILE A 456 -27.56 -6.73 30.67
CA ILE A 456 -28.45 -7.74 31.29
C ILE A 456 -27.96 -8.12 32.69
N ASN A 457 -26.66 -8.35 32.85
CA ASN A 457 -26.09 -8.75 34.14
C ASN A 457 -26.24 -7.65 35.20
N LEU A 458 -26.08 -6.37 34.83
CA LEU A 458 -26.27 -5.24 35.76
C LEU A 458 -27.74 -5.00 36.11
N THR A 459 -28.65 -5.16 35.15
CA THR A 459 -30.09 -5.08 35.39
C THR A 459 -30.56 -6.16 36.37
N ASN A 460 -30.04 -7.38 36.22
CA ASN A 460 -30.34 -8.48 37.14
C ASN A 460 -29.81 -8.24 38.57
N ILE A 461 -28.68 -7.53 38.73
CA ILE A 461 -28.14 -7.18 40.06
C ILE A 461 -28.97 -6.06 40.71
N GLY A 462 -29.46 -5.10 39.93
CA GLY A 462 -30.30 -4.00 40.43
C GLY A 462 -31.62 -4.49 41.04
N GLY A 463 -32.22 -5.55 40.48
CA GLY A 463 -33.52 -6.07 40.92
C GLY A 463 -33.53 -6.93 42.19
N VAL A 464 -32.37 -7.38 42.68
CA VAL A 464 -32.30 -8.24 43.89
C VAL A 464 -32.23 -7.43 45.20
N SER A 465 -32.15 -6.09 45.11
CA SER A 465 -31.91 -5.23 46.28
C SER A 465 -33.16 -4.59 46.91
N SER A 466 -34.38 -4.92 46.45
CA SER A 466 -35.64 -4.35 46.95
C SER A 466 -36.59 -5.32 47.68
N SER A 467 -36.30 -6.63 47.74
CA SER A 467 -37.09 -7.58 48.55
C SER A 467 -36.44 -7.81 49.91
N GLY A 468 -37.06 -7.27 50.96
CA GLY A 468 -36.54 -7.23 52.31
C GLY A 468 -36.27 -8.58 52.97
N SER A 469 -35.21 -8.59 53.78
CA SER A 469 -35.12 -9.21 55.10
C SER A 469 -35.86 -10.55 55.28
N GLY A 470 -35.22 -11.65 54.91
CA GLY A 470 -35.69 -12.98 55.28
C GLY A 470 -34.71 -14.09 54.91
N GLY A 471 -33.80 -14.41 55.83
CA GLY A 471 -33.28 -15.77 56.00
C GLY A 471 -32.29 -16.31 54.97
N GLY A 472 -31.02 -16.43 55.40
CA GLY A 472 -30.30 -17.69 55.26
C GLY A 472 -29.67 -18.00 53.90
N GLY A 473 -28.37 -17.70 53.79
CA GLY A 473 -27.36 -18.73 53.56
C GLY A 473 -27.25 -19.39 52.18
N LEU A 474 -26.00 -19.33 51.68
CA LEU A 474 -25.35 -20.36 50.86
C LEU A 474 -25.66 -20.32 49.35
N LEU A 475 -24.67 -19.94 48.54
CA LEU A 475 -23.70 -20.88 47.97
C LEU A 475 -22.84 -20.18 46.91
N ALA A 476 -21.62 -19.84 47.32
CA ALA A 476 -20.50 -19.81 46.41
C ALA A 476 -19.99 -21.25 46.20
N SER A 477 -19.65 -21.58 44.96
CA SER A 477 -18.81 -22.71 44.54
C SER A 477 -19.45 -24.11 44.59
N ARG A 478 -19.62 -24.75 43.43
CA ARG A 478 -18.64 -25.70 42.85
C ARG A 478 -19.29 -26.49 41.71
N ILE A 479 -18.55 -26.52 40.61
CA ILE A 479 -18.69 -27.46 39.49
C ILE A 479 -18.33 -28.86 39.99
N SER A 480 -19.15 -29.87 39.64
CA SER A 480 -18.85 -31.30 39.37
C SER A 480 -20.17 -32.08 39.59
N THR A 481 -20.92 -32.40 38.54
CA THR A 481 -20.93 -33.71 37.83
C THR A 481 -21.35 -34.89 38.72
N ASP A 482 -22.57 -35.36 38.48
CA ASP A 482 -22.91 -36.76 38.15
C ASP A 482 -24.25 -37.24 38.71
N ASN A 483 -25.08 -37.65 37.74
CA ASN A 483 -26.16 -38.62 37.79
C ASN A 483 -25.94 -39.75 38.83
N ASP A 484 -26.98 -40.15 39.56
CA ASP A 484 -27.82 -41.27 39.12
C ASP A 484 -28.93 -41.63 40.14
N SER A 485 -30.15 -41.72 39.60
CA SER A 485 -31.16 -42.77 39.80
C SER A 485 -31.88 -43.01 41.15
N ASN A 486 -33.20 -43.20 40.95
CA ASN A 486 -34.17 -44.02 41.70
C ASN A 486 -34.79 -43.46 42.99
N ASN A 487 -36.06 -43.05 43.02
CA ASN A 487 -37.37 -43.64 42.64
C ASN A 487 -38.13 -44.19 43.85
N SER A 488 -39.36 -43.67 43.97
CA SER A 488 -40.60 -44.32 44.43
C SER A 488 -41.10 -44.05 45.86
N ASN A 489 -42.30 -43.44 45.85
CA ASN A 489 -43.46 -43.64 46.72
C ASN A 489 -43.35 -43.08 48.16
N ASN A 490 -44.31 -42.32 48.68
CA ASN A 490 -45.74 -42.60 48.70
C ASN A 490 -46.53 -41.34 49.13
N SER A 491 -47.80 -41.36 48.75
CA SER A 491 -48.86 -40.34 48.79
C SER A 491 -49.14 -39.67 50.15
N GLY A 492 -49.51 -38.38 50.09
CA GLY A 492 -49.96 -37.56 51.23
C GLY A 492 -50.55 -36.21 50.81
N ASN A 493 -51.80 -36.26 50.35
CA ASN A 493 -52.81 -35.21 50.17
C ASN A 493 -52.47 -33.78 50.68
N ASN A 494 -52.42 -32.78 49.78
CA ASN A 494 -52.80 -31.39 50.05
C ASN A 494 -52.94 -30.59 48.74
N ASN A 495 -54.16 -30.09 48.49
CA ASN A 495 -54.43 -29.05 47.50
C ASN A 495 -53.81 -27.73 47.99
N ASN A 496 -53.03 -27.06 47.15
CA ASN A 496 -52.83 -25.62 47.23
C ASN A 496 -52.41 -25.06 45.86
N ASP A 497 -53.19 -24.09 45.41
CA ASP A 497 -52.87 -23.13 44.37
C ASP A 497 -51.49 -22.49 44.62
N GLY A 498 -50.79 -22.22 43.52
CA GLY A 498 -49.54 -21.49 43.51
C GLY A 498 -49.40 -20.75 42.19
N ASP A 499 -50.33 -19.83 41.96
CA ASP A 499 -50.18 -18.77 40.97
C ASP A 499 -48.93 -17.98 41.39
N LEU A 500 -47.82 -18.15 40.66
CA LEU A 500 -46.58 -17.44 40.94
C LEU A 500 -46.68 -16.06 40.28
N ASP A 501 -46.95 -15.10 41.16
CA ASP A 501 -47.26 -13.70 40.95
C ASP A 501 -46.46 -13.01 39.84
N THR A 502 -47.22 -12.30 39.03
CA THR A 502 -46.78 -11.41 37.95
C THR A 502 -46.44 -10.02 38.52
N GLU A 503 -45.66 -9.94 39.61
CA GLU A 503 -45.49 -8.69 40.37
C GLU A 503 -44.04 -8.16 40.53
N ASN A 504 -43.02 -8.74 39.90
CA ASN A 504 -41.62 -8.37 40.22
C ASN A 504 -40.88 -7.46 39.20
N PHE A 505 -41.59 -6.78 38.30
CA PHE A 505 -40.97 -5.93 37.25
C PHE A 505 -41.33 -4.44 37.33
N ASP A 506 -42.15 -3.99 38.28
CA ASP A 506 -42.62 -2.60 38.29
C ASP A 506 -41.52 -1.58 38.59
N HIS A 507 -40.49 -1.94 39.37
CA HIS A 507 -39.34 -1.07 39.62
C HIS A 507 -38.43 -0.87 38.38
N LEU A 508 -38.57 -1.72 37.37
CA LEU A 508 -37.81 -1.62 36.13
C LEU A 508 -38.47 -0.68 35.11
N LYS A 509 -39.77 -0.38 35.28
CA LYS A 509 -40.49 0.67 34.53
C LYS A 509 -40.08 2.08 34.98
N GLU A 510 -39.57 2.22 36.21
CA GLU A 510 -39.04 3.50 36.72
C GLU A 510 -37.66 3.85 36.13
N LEU A 511 -36.94 2.87 35.56
CA LEU A 511 -35.73 3.12 34.81
C LEU A 511 -36.13 3.48 33.38
N ASN A 512 -36.16 4.78 33.09
CA ASN A 512 -36.57 5.38 31.82
C ASN A 512 -35.56 5.08 30.68
N SER A 513 -35.26 3.80 30.44
CA SER A 513 -34.32 3.30 29.43
C SER A 513 -35.09 2.63 28.30
N PRO A 514 -34.98 3.13 27.05
CA PRO A 514 -35.64 2.53 25.88
C PRO A 514 -35.21 1.07 25.66
N THR A 515 -33.94 0.77 25.90
CA THR A 515 -33.36 -0.57 25.70
C THR A 515 -33.88 -1.57 26.73
N ILE A 516 -33.98 -1.15 27.99
CA ILE A 516 -34.53 -1.97 29.08
C ILE A 516 -36.04 -2.19 28.88
N ASN A 517 -36.77 -1.15 28.46
CA ASN A 517 -38.20 -1.26 28.18
C ASN A 517 -38.50 -2.23 27.02
N ASN A 518 -37.69 -2.22 25.95
CA ASN A 518 -37.80 -3.20 24.86
C ASN A 518 -37.43 -4.62 25.33
N ALA A 519 -36.35 -4.76 26.11
CA ALA A 519 -35.96 -6.06 26.67
C ALA A 519 -37.03 -6.62 27.63
N LEU A 520 -37.64 -5.79 28.49
CA LEU A 520 -38.71 -6.17 29.41
C LEU A 520 -40.00 -6.56 28.71
N LYS A 521 -40.36 -5.85 27.63
CA LYS A 521 -41.50 -6.19 26.78
C LYS A 521 -41.32 -7.58 26.13
N ASN A 522 -40.07 -7.94 25.82
CA ASN A 522 -39.74 -9.23 25.21
C ASN A 522 -39.52 -10.36 26.25
N LEU A 523 -39.09 -10.03 27.49
CA LEU A 523 -38.90 -10.97 28.60
C LEU A 523 -40.23 -11.34 29.29
N SER A 524 -41.17 -10.40 29.40
CA SER A 524 -42.51 -10.66 29.96
C SER A 524 -43.37 -11.60 29.11
N THR A 525 -42.98 -11.85 27.85
CA THR A 525 -43.77 -12.66 26.91
C THR A 525 -43.27 -14.10 26.73
N LYS A 526 -42.10 -14.50 27.27
CA LYS A 526 -41.54 -15.85 27.00
C LYS A 526 -40.82 -16.49 28.19
N LYS A 527 -41.30 -17.66 28.64
CA LYS A 527 -40.62 -18.56 29.60
C LYS A 527 -39.32 -19.11 28.99
N ILE A 528 -38.16 -18.70 29.51
CA ILE A 528 -36.85 -19.16 29.03
C ILE A 528 -36.36 -20.32 29.89
N SER A 529 -36.26 -21.51 29.30
CA SER A 529 -35.53 -22.67 29.83
C SER A 529 -34.27 -22.92 28.99
N LYS A 530 -33.17 -23.32 29.66
CA LYS A 530 -31.83 -23.69 29.15
C LYS A 530 -30.81 -22.56 28.89
N LYS A 531 -29.74 -22.58 29.71
CA LYS A 531 -28.49 -21.82 29.56
C LYS A 531 -27.57 -22.54 28.55
N SER A 532 -27.41 -22.03 27.32
CA SER A 532 -26.31 -22.43 26.42
C SER A 532 -25.24 -21.33 26.37
N SER A 533 -23.98 -21.72 26.56
CA SER A 533 -22.83 -20.81 26.68
C SER A 533 -22.31 -20.36 25.31
N TRP A 534 -22.28 -19.04 25.10
CA TRP A 534 -21.90 -18.37 23.84
C TRP A 534 -20.38 -18.34 23.58
N TYR A 535 -19.56 -18.80 24.54
CA TYR A 535 -18.11 -18.87 24.40
C TYR A 535 -17.65 -19.69 23.17
N GLY A 536 -18.47 -20.60 22.66
CA GLY A 536 -18.19 -21.35 21.43
C GLY A 536 -18.41 -20.59 20.13
N LEU A 537 -19.24 -19.53 20.11
CA LEU A 537 -19.75 -18.92 18.87
C LEU A 537 -18.74 -17.98 18.20
N PHE A 538 -17.80 -17.42 18.96
CA PHE A 538 -16.81 -16.47 18.45
C PHE A 538 -15.36 -16.96 18.59
N GLY A 539 -15.18 -18.27 18.71
CA GLY A 539 -13.90 -18.91 18.99
C GLY A 539 -13.39 -18.56 20.39
N GLY A 540 -13.31 -19.56 21.26
CA GLY A 540 -12.67 -19.47 22.57
C GLY A 540 -11.17 -19.24 22.42
N ASN A 541 -10.76 -18.00 22.19
CA ASN A 541 -9.40 -17.54 22.36
C ASN A 541 -9.44 -16.14 22.97
N ASN A 542 -8.54 -15.86 23.92
CA ASN A 542 -8.46 -14.68 24.80
C ASN A 542 -8.38 -13.29 24.12
N GLN A 543 -8.71 -13.15 22.84
CA GLN A 543 -8.68 -11.87 22.12
C GLN A 543 -9.68 -10.85 22.67
N THR A 544 -10.76 -11.27 23.34
CA THR A 544 -11.73 -10.34 23.94
C THR A 544 -11.16 -9.49 25.07
N LYS A 545 -10.13 -9.96 25.80
CA LYS A 545 -9.45 -9.14 26.81
C LYS A 545 -8.61 -8.02 26.18
N LYS A 546 -8.25 -8.11 24.90
CA LYS A 546 -7.44 -7.11 24.20
C LYS A 546 -8.27 -5.99 23.56
N PHE A 547 -9.57 -6.20 23.35
CA PHE A 547 -10.46 -5.20 22.74
C PHE A 547 -11.49 -4.75 23.77
N ASN A 548 -11.11 -3.81 24.63
CA ASN A 548 -12.04 -3.15 25.54
C ASN A 548 -12.50 -1.83 24.91
N PHE A 549 -13.68 -1.83 24.31
CA PHE A 549 -14.33 -0.57 23.91
C PHE A 549 -14.87 0.08 25.18
N GLN A 550 -14.23 1.15 25.62
CA GLN A 550 -14.68 1.95 26.76
C GLN A 550 -14.69 3.43 26.38
N LEU A 551 -15.82 4.10 26.55
CA LEU A 551 -15.86 5.56 26.41
C LEU A 551 -15.22 6.22 27.65
N PRO A 552 -14.59 7.40 27.53
CA PRO A 552 -14.16 8.18 28.70
C PRO A 552 -15.32 8.42 29.67
N ILE A 553 -15.08 8.28 30.97
CA ILE A 553 -16.07 8.57 32.01
C ILE A 553 -15.99 10.07 32.30
N GLU A 554 -17.05 10.82 32.00
CA GLU A 554 -17.22 12.17 32.54
C GLU A 554 -17.67 12.04 34.00
N GLU A 555 -16.79 12.34 34.95
CA GLU A 555 -17.19 12.47 36.36
C GLU A 555 -18.11 13.70 36.52
N PRO A 556 -19.20 13.60 37.31
CA PRO A 556 -20.04 14.75 37.59
C PRO A 556 -19.24 15.77 38.39
N THR A 557 -18.92 16.91 37.77
CA THR A 557 -18.34 18.07 38.46
C THR A 557 -19.36 18.63 39.45
N THR A 558 -19.13 18.40 40.74
CA THR A 558 -19.81 19.15 41.80
C THR A 558 -19.33 20.59 41.77
N ALA A 559 -20.17 21.48 41.23
CA ALA A 559 -19.97 22.92 41.29
C ALA A 559 -20.14 23.42 42.74
N THR A 560 -19.03 23.72 43.41
CA THR A 560 -19.00 24.67 44.53
C THR A 560 -17.80 25.58 44.32
N GLY A 561 -18.10 26.86 44.07
CA GLY A 561 -17.12 27.89 43.80
C GLY A 561 -16.36 28.36 45.03
N SER A 562 -15.26 29.05 44.71
CA SER A 562 -14.59 30.11 45.48
C SER A 562 -13.86 29.76 46.79
N THR A 563 -12.53 29.79 46.66
CA THR A 563 -11.61 30.63 47.47
C THR A 563 -10.87 30.00 48.67
N GLU A 564 -9.61 29.65 48.37
CA GLU A 564 -8.37 29.98 49.08
C GLU A 564 -8.13 29.66 50.57
N GLN A 565 -6.95 29.03 50.76
CA GLN A 565 -5.94 29.25 51.81
C GLN A 565 -5.95 28.39 53.10
N GLN A 566 -4.95 27.49 53.13
CA GLN A 566 -3.91 27.30 54.16
C GLN A 566 -4.29 26.76 55.57
N SER A 567 -4.02 25.46 55.73
CA SER A 567 -3.14 24.82 56.74
C SER A 567 -3.00 25.45 58.15
N GLN A 568 -3.44 24.72 59.20
CA GLN A 568 -2.59 24.15 60.26
C GLN A 568 -3.38 23.43 61.39
N GLN A 569 -3.03 22.15 61.58
CA GLN A 569 -2.73 21.39 62.82
C GLN A 569 -3.49 21.56 64.16
N GLN A 570 -3.72 20.37 64.77
CA GLN A 570 -3.77 20.03 66.23
C GLN A 570 -5.08 20.40 66.97
N SER A 571 -5.75 19.60 67.82
CA SER A 571 -5.42 18.43 68.65
C SER A 571 -6.74 17.72 69.10
N ALA A 572 -6.68 16.43 69.43
CA ALA A 572 -7.77 15.60 70.00
C ALA A 572 -7.85 15.71 71.56
N PRO A 573 -8.57 14.84 72.32
CA PRO A 573 -9.98 14.38 72.30
C PRO A 573 -10.65 14.42 73.71
N ASN A 574 -11.98 14.24 73.82
CA ASN A 574 -12.65 13.53 74.96
C ASN A 574 -14.19 13.34 74.77
N SER A 575 -14.59 12.08 74.50
CA SER A 575 -15.57 11.19 75.18
C SER A 575 -16.93 11.73 75.75
N PRO A 576 -17.96 10.87 76.00
CA PRO A 576 -19.02 10.49 75.06
C PRO A 576 -20.44 10.58 75.65
N GLN A 577 -21.45 11.06 74.91
CA GLN A 577 -22.86 10.91 75.32
C GLN A 577 -23.82 10.61 74.15
N ARG A 578 -24.37 9.39 74.23
CA ARG A 578 -25.77 8.98 73.98
C ARG A 578 -26.37 9.14 72.58
N GLU A 579 -26.42 8.01 71.90
CA GLU A 579 -27.68 7.31 71.54
C GLU A 579 -28.81 8.17 70.95
N GLN A 580 -28.72 8.47 69.65
CA GLN A 580 -29.86 8.58 68.71
C GLN A 580 -29.33 8.80 67.26
N GLN A 581 -28.46 7.92 66.78
CA GLN A 581 -28.04 7.89 65.37
C GLN A 581 -27.83 6.43 64.95
N GLN A 582 -28.85 5.78 64.38
CA GLN A 582 -28.66 4.51 63.67
C GLN A 582 -29.75 4.16 62.63
N GLN A 583 -30.61 5.11 62.19
CA GLN A 583 -31.62 4.87 61.14
C GLN A 583 -31.59 5.85 59.95
N GLN A 584 -30.61 6.76 59.85
CA GLN A 584 -30.46 7.66 58.68
C GLN A 584 -29.20 7.42 57.84
N SER A 585 -28.32 6.49 58.25
CA SER A 585 -27.07 6.19 57.54
C SER A 585 -27.20 5.06 56.50
N GLN A 586 -28.24 4.23 56.58
CA GLN A 586 -28.52 3.18 55.58
C GLN A 586 -29.14 3.73 54.29
N SER A 587 -29.93 4.81 54.38
CA SER A 587 -30.57 5.43 53.21
C SER A 587 -29.56 6.11 52.29
N GLN A 588 -28.49 6.70 52.84
CA GLN A 588 -27.43 7.36 52.04
C GLN A 588 -26.52 6.36 51.31
N SER A 589 -26.21 5.19 51.89
CA SER A 589 -25.39 4.17 51.23
C SER A 589 -26.16 3.47 50.09
N HIS A 590 -27.45 3.19 50.29
CA HIS A 590 -28.32 2.66 49.23
C HIS A 590 -28.48 3.65 48.07
N HIS A 591 -28.63 4.95 48.35
CA HIS A 591 -28.73 5.96 47.30
C HIS A 591 -27.43 6.08 46.47
N SER A 592 -26.27 6.01 47.12
CA SER A 592 -24.96 5.98 46.46
C SER A 592 -24.81 4.77 45.53
N HIS A 593 -25.20 3.58 45.99
CA HIS A 593 -25.08 2.35 45.19
C HIS A 593 -26.02 2.34 43.98
N GLN A 594 -27.29 2.73 44.16
CA GLN A 594 -28.23 2.86 43.05
C GLN A 594 -27.78 3.92 42.04
N THR A 595 -27.25 5.04 42.52
CA THR A 595 -26.71 6.09 41.65
C THR A 595 -25.52 5.59 40.84
N SER A 596 -24.60 4.83 41.45
CA SER A 596 -23.47 4.19 40.76
C SER A 596 -23.92 3.17 39.71
N ILE A 597 -24.93 2.34 40.01
CA ILE A 597 -25.50 1.38 39.05
C ILE A 597 -26.17 2.14 37.88
N ARG A 598 -26.97 3.16 38.17
CA ARG A 598 -27.61 4.01 37.14
C ARG A 598 -26.56 4.69 36.24
N PHE A 599 -25.48 5.21 36.81
CA PHE A 599 -24.37 5.76 36.03
C PHE A 599 -23.73 4.71 35.11
N LYS A 600 -23.49 3.49 35.61
CA LYS A 600 -22.94 2.39 34.81
C LYS A 600 -23.90 1.93 33.71
N LEU A 601 -25.20 1.84 33.99
CA LEU A 601 -26.23 1.51 32.99
C LEU A 601 -26.26 2.58 31.89
N ASN A 602 -26.35 3.86 32.25
CA ASN A 602 -26.32 4.96 31.29
C ASN A 602 -25.02 4.97 30.47
N HIS A 603 -23.88 4.63 31.07
CA HIS A 603 -22.62 4.55 30.35
C HIS A 603 -22.59 3.40 29.34
N ILE A 604 -23.04 2.20 29.73
CA ILE A 604 -23.14 1.06 28.81
C ILE A 604 -24.13 1.33 27.69
N GLU A 605 -25.25 2.02 27.97
CA GLU A 605 -26.21 2.44 26.94
C GLU A 605 -25.58 3.42 25.95
N LYS A 606 -24.79 4.40 26.41
CA LYS A 606 -24.02 5.30 25.53
C LYS A 606 -23.05 4.50 24.65
N GLU A 607 -22.35 3.53 25.21
CA GLU A 607 -21.44 2.66 24.45
C GLU A 607 -22.17 1.79 23.42
N LEU A 608 -23.33 1.25 23.78
CA LEU A 608 -24.15 0.41 22.91
C LEU A 608 -24.74 1.22 21.76
N ASN A 609 -25.19 2.45 22.03
CA ASN A 609 -25.59 3.40 21.00
C ASN A 609 -24.41 3.74 20.07
N LYS A 610 -23.20 3.92 20.62
CA LYS A 610 -22.02 4.17 19.79
C LYS A 610 -21.65 2.98 18.91
N LEU A 611 -21.72 1.76 19.45
CA LEU A 611 -21.52 0.54 18.68
C LEU A 611 -22.57 0.37 17.59
N ASN A 612 -23.83 0.74 17.83
CA ASN A 612 -24.86 0.76 16.78
C ASN A 612 -24.48 1.73 15.64
N GLN A 613 -24.01 2.94 15.96
CA GLN A 613 -23.54 3.89 14.94
C GLN A 613 -22.36 3.34 14.13
N LEU A 614 -21.40 2.65 14.79
CA LEU A 614 -20.26 2.05 14.11
C LEU A 614 -20.65 0.86 13.23
N ILE A 615 -21.61 0.04 13.68
CA ILE A 615 -22.14 -1.07 12.89
C ILE A 615 -22.86 -0.54 11.66
N GLU A 616 -23.71 0.48 11.82
CA GLU A 616 -24.43 1.09 10.69
C GLU A 616 -23.45 1.70 9.68
N LEU A 617 -22.45 2.46 10.16
CA LEU A 617 -21.39 3.00 9.32
C LEU A 617 -20.68 1.89 8.55
N CYS A 618 -20.18 0.87 9.24
CA CYS A 618 -19.49 -0.24 8.59
C CYS A 618 -20.38 -1.02 7.63
N ASN A 619 -21.69 -1.15 7.91
CA ASN A 619 -22.60 -1.84 7.00
C ASN A 619 -22.73 -1.08 5.67
N GLN A 620 -22.99 0.23 5.74
CA GLN A 620 -23.05 1.11 4.56
C GLN A 620 -21.73 1.10 3.78
N ASP A 621 -20.61 1.18 4.50
CA ASP A 621 -19.28 1.13 3.92
C ASP A 621 -18.98 -0.20 3.24
N MET A 622 -19.41 -1.31 3.84
CA MET A 622 -19.24 -2.65 3.25
C MET A 622 -20.06 -2.80 1.97
N HIS A 623 -21.29 -2.26 1.91
CA HIS A 623 -22.07 -2.24 0.67
C HIS A 623 -21.36 -1.44 -0.43
N LYS A 624 -20.94 -0.21 -0.13
CA LYS A 624 -20.22 0.65 -1.08
C LYS A 624 -18.89 0.03 -1.53
N LEU A 625 -18.13 -0.54 -0.60
CA LEU A 625 -16.86 -1.22 -0.88
C LEU A 625 -17.08 -2.42 -1.79
N THR A 626 -18.11 -3.22 -1.52
CA THR A 626 -18.46 -4.38 -2.34
C THR A 626 -18.80 -3.96 -3.77
N GLU A 627 -19.69 -2.97 -3.93
CA GLU A 627 -20.08 -2.42 -5.24
C GLU A 627 -18.86 -1.87 -6.00
N ALA A 628 -18.01 -1.08 -5.34
CA ALA A 628 -16.82 -0.51 -5.95
C ALA A 628 -15.81 -1.57 -6.41
N LEU A 629 -15.60 -2.63 -5.63
CA LEU A 629 -14.69 -3.72 -6.00
C LEU A 629 -15.23 -4.57 -7.15
N VAL A 630 -16.53 -4.90 -7.15
CA VAL A 630 -17.16 -5.64 -8.25
C VAL A 630 -17.01 -4.87 -9.55
N ASN A 631 -17.39 -3.60 -9.58
CA ASN A 631 -17.25 -2.74 -10.76
C ASN A 631 -15.78 -2.64 -11.23
N THR A 632 -14.85 -2.47 -10.29
CA THR A 632 -13.41 -2.39 -10.60
C THR A 632 -12.91 -3.69 -11.21
N PHE A 633 -13.30 -4.84 -10.68
CA PHE A 633 -12.85 -6.15 -11.17
C PHE A 633 -13.45 -6.52 -12.53
N GLU A 634 -14.71 -6.18 -12.79
CA GLU A 634 -15.33 -6.36 -14.11
C GLU A 634 -14.63 -5.53 -15.19
N GLU A 635 -14.40 -4.24 -14.92
CA GLU A 635 -13.69 -3.35 -15.84
C GLU A 635 -12.25 -3.82 -16.06
N PHE A 636 -11.56 -4.18 -14.98
CA PHE A 636 -10.18 -4.65 -15.02
C PHE A 636 -10.02 -5.95 -15.81
N LEU A 637 -10.89 -6.94 -15.61
CA LEU A 637 -10.84 -8.18 -16.39
C LEU A 637 -11.05 -7.91 -17.87
N SER A 638 -12.01 -7.04 -18.22
CA SER A 638 -12.22 -6.61 -19.60
C SER A 638 -10.99 -5.94 -20.21
N LYS A 639 -10.28 -5.10 -19.44
CA LYS A 639 -9.02 -4.46 -19.87
C LYS A 639 -7.88 -5.48 -20.02
N ILE A 640 -7.71 -6.39 -19.05
CA ILE A 640 -6.68 -7.44 -19.13
C ILE A 640 -6.93 -8.37 -20.31
N GLU A 641 -8.17 -8.77 -20.59
CA GLU A 641 -8.47 -9.63 -21.74
C GLU A 641 -8.10 -8.96 -23.06
N ARG A 642 -8.37 -7.65 -23.20
CA ARG A 642 -7.93 -6.86 -24.36
C ARG A 642 -6.40 -6.73 -24.43
N LYS A 643 -5.74 -6.42 -23.31
CA LYS A 643 -4.27 -6.30 -23.22
C LYS A 643 -3.60 -7.64 -23.57
N TRP A 644 -4.14 -8.75 -23.07
CA TRP A 644 -3.69 -10.11 -23.40
C TRP A 644 -3.80 -10.40 -24.89
N LEU A 645 -4.94 -10.09 -25.51
CA LEU A 645 -5.13 -10.28 -26.95
C LEU A 645 -4.11 -9.47 -27.76
N GLN A 646 -3.89 -8.20 -27.40
CA GLN A 646 -2.90 -7.35 -28.05
C GLN A 646 -1.48 -7.92 -27.91
N LEU A 647 -1.10 -8.37 -26.71
CA LEU A 647 0.20 -8.99 -26.48
C LEU A 647 0.41 -10.25 -27.33
N MET A 648 -0.61 -11.11 -27.43
CA MET A 648 -0.58 -12.31 -28.27
C MET A 648 -0.41 -11.95 -29.76
N ILE A 649 -1.15 -10.97 -30.25
CA ILE A 649 -1.05 -10.51 -31.65
C ILE A 649 0.35 -9.96 -31.94
N THR A 650 0.85 -9.06 -31.07
CA THR A 650 2.19 -8.47 -31.20
C THR A 650 3.27 -9.55 -31.17
N TYR A 651 3.16 -10.53 -30.26
CA TYR A 651 4.10 -11.66 -30.20
C TYR A 651 4.15 -12.44 -31.52
N ILE A 652 2.99 -12.81 -32.08
CA ILE A 652 2.91 -13.54 -33.35
C ILE A 652 3.48 -12.71 -34.51
N GLN A 653 3.17 -11.42 -34.56
CA GLN A 653 3.71 -10.50 -35.57
C GLN A 653 5.23 -10.40 -35.50
N ASN A 654 5.78 -10.25 -34.29
CA ASN A 654 7.23 -10.19 -34.06
C ASN A 654 7.92 -11.50 -34.48
N CYS A 655 7.36 -12.66 -34.10
CA CYS A 655 7.88 -13.95 -34.56
C CYS A 655 7.83 -14.08 -36.08
N LYS A 656 6.71 -13.71 -36.71
CA LYS A 656 6.55 -13.74 -38.16
C LYS A 656 7.63 -12.88 -38.85
N ASN A 657 7.81 -11.64 -38.40
CA ASN A 657 8.81 -10.72 -38.95
C ASN A 657 10.23 -11.30 -38.85
N MET A 658 10.57 -11.92 -37.71
CA MET A 658 11.86 -12.58 -37.54
C MET A 658 12.03 -13.79 -38.48
N PHE A 659 10.99 -14.61 -38.67
CA PHE A 659 11.06 -15.75 -39.61
C PHE A 659 11.13 -15.29 -41.07
N GLU A 660 10.43 -14.21 -41.43
CA GLU A 660 10.50 -13.61 -42.77
C GLU A 660 11.88 -13.03 -43.06
N ALA A 661 12.50 -12.31 -42.12
CA ALA A 661 13.87 -11.81 -42.26
C ALA A 661 14.87 -12.95 -42.49
N ASN A 662 14.78 -14.02 -41.70
CA ASN A 662 15.60 -15.20 -41.90
C ASN A 662 15.35 -15.87 -43.26
N LEU A 663 14.09 -16.04 -43.66
CA LEU A 663 13.74 -16.63 -44.94
C LEU A 663 14.30 -15.83 -46.12
N THR A 664 14.28 -14.50 -46.05
CA THR A 664 14.87 -13.62 -47.08
C THR A 664 16.37 -13.85 -47.18
N ASN A 665 17.09 -13.86 -46.06
CA ASN A 665 18.55 -14.13 -46.03
C ASN A 665 18.89 -15.50 -46.66
N TRP A 666 18.10 -16.54 -46.35
CA TRP A 666 18.28 -17.87 -46.94
C TRP A 666 17.94 -17.93 -48.44
N LYS A 667 16.98 -17.13 -48.91
CA LYS A 667 16.67 -17.02 -50.35
C LYS A 667 17.78 -16.32 -51.11
N GLU A 668 18.32 -15.22 -50.58
CA GLU A 668 19.44 -14.50 -51.18
C GLU A 668 20.68 -15.39 -51.30
N PHE A 669 20.98 -16.18 -50.26
CA PHE A 669 22.03 -17.20 -50.31
C PHE A 669 21.78 -18.26 -51.40
N LYS A 670 20.55 -18.75 -51.52
CA LYS A 670 20.19 -19.71 -52.56
C LYS A 670 20.37 -19.10 -53.95
N GLU A 671 19.91 -17.88 -54.15
CA GLU A 671 20.01 -17.17 -55.44
C GLU A 671 21.46 -16.94 -55.85
N SER A 672 22.35 -16.65 -54.89
CA SER A 672 23.77 -16.51 -55.22
C SER A 672 24.41 -17.79 -55.73
N LEU A 673 24.09 -18.94 -55.12
CA LEU A 673 24.61 -20.23 -55.60
C LEU A 673 24.09 -20.58 -57.00
N VAL A 674 22.86 -20.18 -57.32
CA VAL A 674 22.23 -20.42 -58.64
C VAL A 674 22.81 -19.49 -59.71
N ASN A 675 23.12 -18.24 -59.37
CA ASN A 675 23.72 -17.30 -60.32
C ASN A 675 25.18 -17.67 -60.62
N GLU A 676 25.94 -18.09 -59.61
CA GLU A 676 27.31 -18.60 -59.81
C GLU A 676 27.32 -19.83 -60.72
N THR A 677 26.35 -20.75 -60.58
CA THR A 677 26.23 -21.90 -61.49
C THR A 677 25.78 -21.54 -62.91
N ARG A 678 25.21 -20.36 -63.14
CA ARG A 678 24.87 -19.85 -64.48
C ARG A 678 26.01 -19.12 -65.16
N GLU A 679 26.95 -18.55 -64.41
CA GLU A 679 28.13 -17.88 -64.98
C GLU A 679 29.25 -18.86 -65.36
N VAL A 680 29.21 -20.09 -64.84
CA VAL A 680 30.19 -21.15 -65.11
C VAL A 680 29.78 -22.10 -66.27
N ASN A 681 28.55 -21.97 -66.78
CA ASN A 681 28.08 -22.66 -68.01
C ASN A 681 27.98 -21.68 -69.18
#